data_AF-A0AAN6WT31-F1
#
_entry.id   AF-A0AAN6WT31-F1
#
_cell.length_a   1.000
_cell.length_b   1.000
_cell.length_c   1.000
_cell.angle_alpha   90.00
_cell.angle_beta   90.00
_cell.angle_gamma   90.00
#
_symmetry.space_group_name_H-M   'P 1'
#
loop_
_entity.id
_entity.type
_entity.pdbx_description
1 polymer ?
#
loop_
_entity_poly.entity_id
_entity_poly.type
_entity_poly.pdbx_seq_one_letter_code
_entity_poly.pdbx_strand_id
1 'polypeptide(L)'
;MYQQYQQPSISPDHEPGFDHPQAHQHVAADSEEEWVPGLDPQDQVALNEAKEDADAIVEEIPSEKDSLGRFSVLMLIFNRMIGSGIFNSSSVIFYNTQSIGIALLLWLCGVCVALSGIILYIELGLTVPRWQRPDGVKISTPRSGGELPYLNYFLKAPKFLATCLFGVSFLVFGNTATNSVAFAVAVHQASGATATAGKVAAIALAANTFSCLLHSMSRKWGIRLNNLLGSLKLLMLVLMIIFGLRWLDRDVAADNFNSQTSFEKTDKSPTGVYRYGEALVYAIFPFGGFHQANYVLAEIKHPHKNFARTSGFGVLVICCLFMTLTVLYAAIIPKAILFTPDLDVALEYFSRTVGRGAADPQQVIYACGGLRSLSALGNIIVFTFTAARVKQEVAKEGVFPFSVYFASSYEFSFRRGFRRVKEERAVTGAFLYTEKSPAAALALHWTVTSVLILAAILGTGYNVPNGEKFSHLPGYSLLVTTYAYGLDVIWFSCIGIGMLYLRLWPGSRWRFKSPIPHMVGIIAAVVFTATNVVPLITIWIHDPAQKYITHSDNKVDWFAGQTTAIAVVGAAFLYWVGFRFYLNQKRTRGGLVWEVVRTPIFWAGSGQGSQGLVQIYEIIRFKWRAWAGNDEILRGKDGAEGPQLDESSNMVGNYDQGYELRNREASGVQGSGHLTQGRRHG
;
A
#
# COMPACT_ATOMS: atom_id res chain seq x y z
N MET A 1 -9.71 -14.60 36.55
CA MET A 1 -9.97 -16.01 36.87
C MET A 1 -10.83 -16.58 35.75
N TYR A 2 -10.32 -17.59 35.05
CA TYR A 2 -11.02 -18.28 33.97
C TYR A 2 -12.13 -19.17 34.56
N GLN A 3 -13.35 -19.09 34.04
CA GLN A 3 -14.39 -20.11 34.25
C GLN A 3 -14.53 -20.95 32.99
N GLN A 4 -14.25 -22.25 33.14
CA GLN A 4 -14.52 -23.29 32.16
C GLN A 4 -16.03 -23.54 32.09
N TYR A 5 -16.59 -23.54 30.88
CA TYR A 5 -17.87 -24.19 30.61
C TYR A 5 -17.61 -25.67 30.28
N GLN A 6 -18.10 -26.56 31.14
CA GLN A 6 -18.16 -28.01 30.89
C GLN A 6 -19.34 -28.32 29.96
N GLN A 7 -19.12 -29.16 28.95
CA GLN A 7 -20.18 -29.81 28.18
C GLN A 7 -20.61 -31.13 28.84
N PRO A 8 -21.89 -31.54 28.75
CA PRO A 8 -22.37 -32.78 29.33
C PRO A 8 -22.07 -34.00 28.45
N SER A 9 -21.73 -35.11 29.12
CA SER A 9 -21.50 -36.44 28.55
C SER A 9 -22.80 -37.12 28.12
N ILE A 10 -22.81 -37.72 26.92
CA ILE A 10 -23.85 -38.66 26.47
C ILE A 10 -23.18 -40.02 26.21
N SER A 11 -23.72 -41.07 26.81
CA SER A 11 -23.32 -42.47 26.68
C SER A 11 -23.85 -43.11 25.38
N PRO A 12 -23.23 -44.20 24.88
CA PRO A 12 -23.59 -44.81 23.60
C PRO A 12 -24.73 -45.81 23.77
N ASP A 13 -25.71 -45.82 22.87
CA ASP A 13 -26.39 -47.05 22.44
C ASP A 13 -27.30 -46.83 21.21
N HIS A 14 -27.16 -47.77 20.27
CA HIS A 14 -28.05 -48.17 19.16
C HIS A 14 -28.11 -47.33 17.84
N GLU A 15 -27.51 -47.95 16.81
CA GLU A 15 -27.60 -47.75 15.35
C GLU A 15 -29.03 -47.96 14.79
N PRO A 16 -29.42 -47.44 13.59
CA PRO A 16 -28.85 -47.93 12.32
C PRO A 16 -28.69 -46.93 11.15
N GLY A 17 -27.61 -47.13 10.38
CA GLY A 17 -27.57 -47.06 8.90
C GLY A 17 -27.81 -45.71 8.22
N PHE A 18 -26.74 -44.97 7.94
CA PHE A 18 -26.63 -44.11 6.75
C PHE A 18 -25.20 -44.15 6.22
N ASP A 19 -25.07 -44.42 4.91
CA ASP A 19 -23.82 -44.63 4.19
C ASP A 19 -22.80 -43.50 4.41
N HIS A 20 -21.65 -43.87 4.98
CA HIS A 20 -20.43 -43.08 4.85
C HIS A 20 -19.91 -43.18 3.40
N PRO A 21 -19.52 -42.07 2.74
CA PRO A 21 -18.71 -42.18 1.53
C PRO A 21 -17.39 -42.84 1.92
N GLN A 22 -17.21 -44.06 1.45
CA GLN A 22 -16.01 -44.87 1.64
C GLN A 22 -14.78 -44.11 1.13
N ALA A 23 -13.75 -44.04 1.95
CA ALA A 23 -12.43 -43.63 1.54
C ALA A 23 -11.91 -44.63 0.50
N HIS A 24 -12.05 -44.30 -0.78
CA HIS A 24 -11.39 -45.05 -1.84
C HIS A 24 -9.87 -44.86 -1.71
N GLN A 25 -9.18 -45.89 -1.22
CA GLN A 25 -7.75 -46.06 -1.47
C GLN A 25 -7.57 -46.30 -2.97
N HIS A 26 -7.20 -45.25 -3.71
CA HIS A 26 -6.75 -45.42 -5.09
C HIS A 26 -5.24 -45.66 -5.12
N VAL A 27 -4.93 -46.80 -5.75
CA VAL A 27 -3.63 -47.28 -6.18
C VAL A 27 -2.92 -46.21 -7.02
N ALA A 28 -1.64 -45.99 -6.72
CA ALA A 28 -0.76 -45.11 -7.47
C ALA A 28 -0.75 -45.49 -8.97
N ALA A 29 -1.18 -44.57 -9.81
CA ALA A 29 -0.97 -44.61 -11.24
C ALA A 29 -0.09 -43.42 -11.63
N ASP A 30 0.99 -43.73 -12.33
CA ASP A 30 2.02 -42.83 -12.81
C ASP A 30 1.43 -41.63 -13.57
N SER A 31 1.42 -40.47 -12.93
CA SER A 31 1.41 -39.18 -13.61
C SER A 31 2.24 -38.22 -12.78
N GLU A 32 3.11 -37.45 -13.43
CA GLU A 32 3.95 -36.40 -12.84
C GLU A 32 3.11 -35.19 -12.36
N GLU A 33 1.98 -35.42 -11.70
CA GLU A 33 1.24 -34.38 -11.01
C GLU A 33 1.84 -34.18 -9.62
N GLU A 34 2.37 -32.99 -9.37
CA GLU A 34 2.94 -32.57 -8.11
C GLU A 34 1.84 -32.49 -7.03
N TRP A 35 1.46 -33.65 -6.49
CA TRP A 35 0.50 -33.78 -5.40
C TRP A 35 1.03 -33.05 -4.17
N VAL A 36 0.32 -31.99 -3.76
CA VAL A 36 0.67 -31.24 -2.55
C VAL A 36 -0.02 -31.92 -1.36
N PRO A 37 0.72 -32.50 -0.39
CA PRO A 37 0.13 -33.32 0.65
C PRO A 37 -0.93 -32.57 1.47
N GLY A 38 -2.16 -33.08 1.47
CA GLY A 38 -3.26 -32.60 2.33
C GLY A 38 -4.21 -31.55 1.72
N LEU A 39 -4.12 -31.25 0.43
CA LEU A 39 -5.21 -30.57 -0.29
C LEU A 39 -6.35 -31.53 -0.61
N ASP A 40 -7.59 -31.02 -0.59
CA ASP A 40 -8.73 -31.77 -1.08
C ASP A 40 -8.56 -32.08 -2.58
N PRO A 41 -8.91 -33.29 -3.06
CA PRO A 41 -8.78 -33.64 -4.47
C PRO A 41 -9.50 -32.66 -5.42
N GLN A 42 -10.65 -32.10 -5.04
CA GLN A 42 -11.38 -31.13 -5.86
C GLN A 42 -10.62 -29.80 -5.96
N ASP A 43 -10.04 -29.34 -4.86
CA ASP A 43 -9.21 -28.14 -4.83
C ASP A 43 -7.93 -28.32 -5.65
N GLN A 44 -7.34 -29.52 -5.65
CA GLN A 44 -6.18 -29.85 -6.46
C GLN A 44 -6.50 -29.81 -7.96
N VAL A 45 -7.64 -30.38 -8.39
CA VAL A 45 -8.09 -30.31 -9.79
C VAL A 45 -8.33 -28.85 -10.20
N ALA A 46 -9.08 -28.09 -9.39
CA ALA A 46 -9.36 -26.68 -9.67
C ALA A 46 -8.08 -25.84 -9.77
N LEU A 47 -7.06 -26.16 -8.96
CA LEU A 47 -5.74 -25.53 -9.00
C LEU A 47 -4.96 -25.89 -10.27
N ASN A 48 -4.97 -27.17 -10.67
CA ASN A 48 -4.30 -27.62 -11.90
C ASN A 48 -4.95 -26.97 -13.14
N GLU A 49 -6.28 -26.97 -13.23
CA GLU A 49 -7.02 -26.27 -14.29
C GLU A 49 -6.69 -24.77 -14.32
N ALA A 50 -6.58 -24.12 -13.16
CA ALA A 50 -6.24 -22.70 -13.08
C ALA A 50 -4.78 -22.41 -13.47
N LYS A 51 -3.86 -23.36 -13.36
CA LYS A 51 -2.47 -23.20 -13.81
C LYS A 51 -2.35 -23.28 -15.33
N GLU A 52 -3.25 -24.01 -15.99
CA GLU A 52 -3.30 -24.14 -17.45
C GLU A 52 -4.13 -23.03 -18.13
N ASP A 53 -5.10 -22.46 -17.43
CA ASP A 53 -5.93 -21.35 -17.89
C ASP A 53 -5.13 -20.04 -17.95
N ALA A 54 -4.86 -19.55 -19.17
CA ALA A 54 -4.13 -18.31 -19.41
C ALA A 54 -4.83 -17.05 -18.86
N ASP A 55 -6.14 -17.12 -18.61
CA ASP A 55 -6.95 -16.03 -18.05
C ASP A 55 -7.14 -16.16 -16.53
N ALA A 56 -6.62 -17.23 -15.91
CA ALA A 56 -6.63 -17.43 -14.47
C ALA A 56 -5.32 -16.94 -13.83
N ILE A 57 -5.45 -16.35 -12.65
CA ILE A 57 -4.33 -15.95 -11.81
C ILE A 57 -4.36 -16.83 -10.58
N VAL A 58 -3.30 -17.60 -10.37
CA VAL A 58 -3.10 -18.40 -9.15
C VAL A 58 -2.17 -17.63 -8.22
N GLU A 59 -2.75 -17.05 -7.18
CA GLU A 59 -1.99 -16.48 -6.07
C GLU A 59 -1.74 -17.54 -5.01
N GLU A 60 -0.48 -17.64 -4.60
CA GLU A 60 -0.04 -18.50 -3.50
C GLU A 60 0.31 -17.62 -2.30
N ILE A 61 -0.34 -17.90 -1.17
CA ILE A 61 -0.06 -17.20 0.08
C ILE A 61 1.27 -17.74 0.62
N PRO A 62 2.20 -16.88 1.07
CA PRO A 62 3.50 -17.35 1.53
C PRO A 62 3.37 -18.40 2.64
N SER A 63 4.14 -19.47 2.53
CA SER A 63 4.22 -20.50 3.57
C SER A 63 4.50 -19.86 4.94
N GLU A 64 4.14 -20.54 6.03
CA GLU A 64 4.40 -20.00 7.37
C GLU A 64 5.90 -19.70 7.60
N LYS A 65 6.81 -20.43 6.92
CA LYS A 65 8.25 -20.20 6.98
C LYS A 65 8.70 -18.94 6.23
N ASP A 66 7.99 -18.56 5.17
CA ASP A 66 8.29 -17.40 4.32
C ASP A 66 7.44 -16.16 4.65
N SER A 67 6.49 -16.31 5.58
CA SER A 67 5.66 -15.24 6.13
C SER A 67 6.47 -14.24 6.95
N LEU A 68 6.00 -12.99 7.00
CA LEU A 68 6.64 -11.90 7.72
C LEU A 68 6.41 -12.05 9.22
N GLY A 69 7.48 -12.42 9.94
CA GLY A 69 7.49 -12.42 11.40
C GLY A 69 7.43 -11.01 12.00
N ARG A 70 7.16 -10.93 13.32
CA ARG A 70 7.04 -9.67 14.08
C ARG A 70 8.21 -8.70 13.86
N PHE A 71 9.44 -9.21 13.88
CA PHE A 71 10.63 -8.39 13.66
C PHE A 71 10.64 -7.77 12.26
N SER A 72 10.38 -8.57 11.21
CA SER A 72 10.30 -8.06 9.85
C SER A 72 9.20 -7.00 9.70
N VAL A 73 8.04 -7.19 10.34
CA VAL A 73 6.96 -6.19 10.33
C VAL A 73 7.39 -4.88 10.99
N LEU A 74 8.09 -4.92 12.13
CA LEU A 74 8.67 -3.71 12.75
C LEU A 74 9.65 -3.01 11.80
N MET A 75 10.56 -3.78 11.19
CA MET A 75 11.56 -3.23 10.29
C MET A 75 10.93 -2.64 9.01
N LEU A 76 9.83 -3.20 8.52
CA LEU A 76 9.05 -2.62 7.42
C LEU A 76 8.52 -1.22 7.78
N ILE A 77 7.94 -1.08 8.98
CA ILE A 77 7.41 0.20 9.47
C ILE A 77 8.57 1.20 9.67
N PHE A 78 9.63 0.79 10.36
CA PHE A 78 10.79 1.66 10.62
C PHE A 78 11.47 2.11 9.34
N ASN A 79 11.67 1.22 8.37
CA ASN A 79 12.27 1.62 7.09
C ASN A 79 11.43 2.62 6.32
N ARG A 80 10.10 2.50 6.38
CA ARG A 80 9.24 3.41 5.64
C ARG A 80 9.13 4.77 6.32
N MET A 81 8.94 4.80 7.64
CA MET A 81 8.76 6.07 8.34
C MET A 81 10.08 6.84 8.41
N ILE A 82 11.19 6.17 8.72
CA ILE A 82 12.52 6.78 8.72
C ILE A 82 12.95 6.96 7.27
N GLY A 83 12.69 8.11 6.67
CA GLY A 83 13.03 8.43 5.28
C GLY A 83 13.66 9.80 5.14
N SER A 84 13.58 10.38 3.93
CA SER A 84 14.01 11.77 3.72
C SER A 84 13.17 12.79 4.51
N GLY A 85 11.92 12.44 4.84
CA GLY A 85 10.96 13.33 5.51
C GLY A 85 11.42 13.84 6.89
N ILE A 86 11.99 13.00 7.76
CA ILE A 86 12.42 13.46 9.11
C ILE A 86 13.55 14.50 9.05
N PHE A 87 14.37 14.45 8.00
CA PHE A 87 15.47 15.38 7.79
C PHE A 87 15.02 16.66 7.08
N ASN A 88 14.23 16.52 6.01
CA ASN A 88 13.90 17.65 5.12
C ASN A 88 12.64 18.40 5.55
N SER A 89 11.64 17.70 6.11
CA SER A 89 10.36 18.35 6.46
C SER A 89 10.49 19.31 7.63
N SER A 90 11.44 19.05 8.54
CA SER A 90 11.74 19.95 9.66
C SER A 90 12.09 21.35 9.17
N SER A 91 12.95 21.46 8.15
CA SER A 91 13.31 22.75 7.53
C SER A 91 12.09 23.49 7.02
N VAL A 92 11.21 22.78 6.30
CA VAL A 92 10.00 23.35 5.72
C VAL A 92 9.02 23.81 6.80
N ILE A 93 8.83 23.02 7.85
CA ILE A 93 7.90 23.34 8.94
C ILE A 93 8.39 24.55 9.74
N PHE A 94 9.67 24.62 10.10
CA PHE A 94 10.21 25.79 10.82
C PHE A 94 10.18 27.05 9.95
N TYR A 95 10.59 26.94 8.69
CA TYR A 95 10.51 28.06 7.75
C TYR A 95 9.07 28.52 7.57
N ASN A 96 8.11 27.63 7.35
CA ASN A 96 6.73 28.03 7.06
C ASN A 96 5.98 28.59 8.25
N THR A 97 6.31 28.15 9.46
CA THR A 97 5.64 28.64 10.66
C THR A 97 6.27 29.92 11.22
N GLN A 98 7.57 30.11 11.02
CA GLN A 98 8.36 31.18 11.65
C GLN A 98 8.13 31.25 13.18
N SER A 99 7.81 30.12 13.81
CA SER A 99 7.52 30.00 15.23
C SER A 99 7.88 28.59 15.70
N ILE A 100 8.71 28.51 16.74
CA ILE A 100 9.13 27.22 17.32
C ILE A 100 7.92 26.48 17.91
N GLY A 101 7.07 27.20 18.65
CA GLY A 101 5.88 26.63 19.28
C GLY A 101 4.91 26.05 18.25
N ILE A 102 4.60 26.79 17.19
CA ILE A 102 3.69 26.32 16.14
C ILE A 102 4.31 25.15 15.36
N ALA A 103 5.61 25.20 15.03
CA ALA A 103 6.30 24.10 14.36
C ALA A 103 6.19 22.78 15.13
N LEU A 104 6.41 22.82 16.45
CA LEU A 104 6.30 21.65 17.31
C LEU A 104 4.87 21.13 17.45
N LEU A 105 3.87 22.02 17.47
CA LEU A 105 2.46 21.62 17.44
C LEU A 105 2.09 20.92 16.13
N LEU A 106 2.61 21.37 14.99
CA LEU A 106 2.36 20.71 13.71
C LEU A 106 3.03 19.32 13.62
N TRP A 107 4.24 19.18 14.19
CA TRP A 107 4.85 17.86 14.36
C TRP A 107 4.02 16.94 15.26
N LEU A 108 3.46 17.48 16.34
CA LEU A 108 2.53 16.76 17.20
C LEU A 108 1.26 16.36 16.45
N CYS A 109 0.73 17.22 15.57
CA CYS A 109 -0.37 16.84 14.67
C CYS A 109 0.00 15.65 13.78
N GLY A 110 1.22 15.59 13.25
CA GLY A 110 1.73 14.43 12.52
C GLY A 110 1.76 13.15 13.37
N VAL A 111 2.15 13.23 14.64
CA VAL A 111 2.05 12.11 15.58
C VAL A 111 0.61 11.69 15.81
N CYS A 112 -0.30 12.64 16.00
CA CYS A 112 -1.72 12.36 16.15
C CYS A 112 -2.29 11.64 14.91
N VAL A 113 -1.90 12.05 13.70
CA VAL A 113 -2.25 11.37 12.44
C VAL A 113 -1.74 9.93 12.46
N ALA A 114 -0.47 9.70 12.81
CA ALA A 114 0.11 8.36 12.81
C ALA A 114 -0.55 7.42 13.82
N LEU A 115 -0.76 7.87 15.06
CA LEU A 115 -1.33 7.07 16.14
C LEU A 115 -2.82 6.79 15.93
N SER A 116 -3.59 7.80 15.51
CA SER A 116 -5.00 7.58 15.17
C SER A 116 -5.15 6.73 13.92
N GLY A 117 -4.32 6.97 12.91
CA GLY A 117 -4.25 6.20 11.67
C GLY A 117 -3.97 4.73 11.92
N ILE A 118 -2.96 4.38 12.72
CA ILE A 118 -2.66 2.97 12.96
C ILE A 118 -3.79 2.24 13.69
N ILE A 119 -4.52 2.91 14.59
CA ILE A 119 -5.72 2.34 15.22
C ILE A 119 -6.78 2.02 14.16
N LEU A 120 -7.05 2.97 13.26
CA LEU A 120 -8.00 2.81 12.16
C LEU A 120 -7.63 1.67 11.22
N TYR A 121 -6.36 1.61 10.81
CA TYR A 121 -5.87 0.60 9.88
C TYR A 121 -5.75 -0.79 10.52
N ILE A 122 -5.46 -0.88 11.82
CA ILE A 122 -5.57 -2.14 12.57
C ILE A 122 -7.01 -2.63 12.57
N GLU A 123 -7.93 -1.73 12.87
CA GLU A 123 -9.34 -2.05 12.93
C GLU A 123 -9.88 -2.51 11.58
N LEU A 124 -9.65 -1.75 10.51
CA LEU A 124 -10.08 -2.11 9.16
C LEU A 124 -9.40 -3.39 8.65
N GLY A 125 -8.10 -3.55 8.92
CA GLY A 125 -7.34 -4.73 8.53
C GLY A 125 -7.84 -6.03 9.17
N LEU A 126 -8.34 -5.96 10.41
CA LEU A 126 -8.78 -7.14 11.17
C LEU A 126 -10.30 -7.31 11.25
N THR A 127 -11.10 -6.37 10.76
CA THR A 127 -12.57 -6.40 10.91
C THR A 127 -13.33 -6.56 9.60
N VAL A 128 -12.81 -6.05 8.48
CA VAL A 128 -13.57 -6.04 7.22
C VAL A 128 -13.91 -7.48 6.79
N PRO A 129 -15.22 -7.82 6.73
CA PRO A 129 -15.66 -9.16 6.34
C PRO A 129 -15.52 -9.34 4.83
N ARG A 130 -14.77 -10.36 4.43
CA ARG A 130 -14.46 -10.61 3.01
C ARG A 130 -14.85 -11.99 2.56
N TRP A 131 -14.48 -13.00 3.34
CA TRP A 131 -14.76 -14.38 3.00
C TRP A 131 -16.09 -14.84 3.61
N GLN A 132 -16.83 -15.63 2.85
CA GLN A 132 -18.08 -16.25 3.27
C GLN A 132 -17.81 -17.73 3.56
N ARG A 133 -18.09 -18.16 4.79
CA ARG A 133 -18.03 -19.57 5.15
C ARG A 133 -19.10 -20.38 4.39
N PRO A 134 -18.94 -21.71 4.30
CA PRO A 134 -19.98 -22.60 3.74
C PRO A 134 -21.35 -22.45 4.40
N ASP A 135 -21.39 -22.07 5.69
CA ASP A 135 -22.60 -21.76 6.46
C ASP A 135 -23.28 -20.43 6.08
N GLY A 136 -22.74 -19.70 5.09
CA GLY A 136 -23.23 -18.41 4.63
C GLY A 136 -22.75 -17.21 5.46
N VAL A 137 -22.04 -17.41 6.57
CA VAL A 137 -21.59 -16.32 7.45
C VAL A 137 -20.29 -15.70 6.95
N LYS A 138 -20.29 -14.38 6.73
CA LYS A 138 -19.06 -13.65 6.38
C LYS A 138 -18.15 -13.44 7.59
N ILE A 139 -16.88 -13.76 7.44
CA ILE A 139 -15.84 -13.54 8.44
C ILE A 139 -14.78 -12.56 7.94
N SER A 140 -14.06 -11.96 8.89
CA SER A 140 -12.93 -11.10 8.59
C SER A 140 -11.76 -11.90 8.04
N THR A 141 -11.18 -11.42 6.95
CA THR A 141 -10.01 -12.02 6.32
C THR A 141 -8.99 -10.92 6.02
N PRO A 142 -7.79 -10.97 6.63
CA PRO A 142 -6.74 -10.00 6.37
C PRO A 142 -6.32 -10.06 4.90
N ARG A 143 -6.24 -8.90 4.25
CA ARG A 143 -5.86 -8.79 2.84
C ARG A 143 -4.84 -7.68 2.63
N SER A 144 -3.87 -7.96 1.77
CA SER A 144 -2.92 -6.97 1.23
C SER A 144 -3.63 -5.94 0.35
N GLY A 145 -2.92 -4.88 -0.05
CA GLY A 145 -3.47 -3.86 -0.96
C GLY A 145 -3.76 -2.50 -0.34
N GLY A 146 -3.41 -2.28 0.94
CA GLY A 146 -3.50 -0.96 1.56
C GLY A 146 -4.93 -0.47 1.71
N GLU A 147 -5.22 0.72 1.18
CA GLU A 147 -6.52 1.39 1.27
C GLU A 147 -7.57 0.74 0.37
N LEU A 148 -7.16 0.14 -0.75
CA LEU A 148 -8.09 -0.40 -1.76
C LEU A 148 -9.16 -1.33 -1.16
N PRO A 149 -8.82 -2.35 -0.33
CA PRO A 149 -9.81 -3.25 0.24
C PRO A 149 -10.75 -2.57 1.24
N TYR A 150 -10.39 -1.40 1.78
CA TYR A 150 -11.22 -0.64 2.71
C TYR A 150 -12.14 0.31 1.95
N LEU A 151 -11.61 0.99 0.93
CA LEU A 151 -12.40 1.85 0.05
C LEU A 151 -13.46 1.06 -0.72
N ASN A 152 -13.13 -0.14 -1.21
CA ASN A 152 -14.12 -1.04 -1.82
C ASN A 152 -15.19 -1.53 -0.83
N TYR A 153 -14.88 -1.56 0.47
CA TYR A 153 -15.86 -1.89 1.50
C TYR A 153 -16.79 -0.69 1.80
N PHE A 154 -16.25 0.53 1.85
CA PHE A 154 -17.02 1.75 2.08
C PHE A 154 -17.89 2.11 0.88
N LEU A 155 -17.31 2.10 -0.32
CA LEU A 155 -17.89 2.58 -1.58
C LEU A 155 -18.26 1.40 -2.49
N LYS A 156 -19.29 0.65 -2.10
CA LYS A 156 -19.79 -0.49 -2.89
C LYS A 156 -20.49 -0.06 -4.18
N ALA A 157 -21.06 1.16 -4.17
CA ALA A 157 -21.75 1.75 -5.30
C ALA A 157 -21.25 3.19 -5.53
N PRO A 158 -21.09 3.61 -6.80
CA PRO A 158 -21.22 2.78 -8.00
C PRO A 158 -20.04 1.81 -8.19
N LYS A 159 -20.28 0.67 -8.86
CA LYS A 159 -19.30 -0.42 -9.01
C LYS A 159 -17.97 0.08 -9.62
N PHE A 160 -16.86 -0.44 -9.10
CA PHE A 160 -15.48 -0.14 -9.51
C PHE A 160 -15.01 1.30 -9.31
N LEU A 161 -15.82 2.21 -8.73
CA LEU A 161 -15.42 3.60 -8.55
C LEU A 161 -14.19 3.71 -7.64
N ALA A 162 -14.26 3.12 -6.44
CA ALA A 162 -13.14 3.11 -5.50
C ALA A 162 -11.88 2.47 -6.12
N THR A 163 -12.02 1.30 -6.77
CA THR A 163 -10.94 0.64 -7.52
C THR A 163 -10.28 1.56 -8.54
N CYS A 164 -11.06 2.29 -9.36
CA CYS A 164 -10.48 3.17 -10.38
C CYS A 164 -9.81 4.38 -9.74
N LEU A 165 -10.50 5.08 -8.85
CA LEU A 165 -10.01 6.33 -8.26
C LEU A 165 -8.73 6.07 -7.45
N PHE A 166 -8.76 5.11 -6.53
CA PHE A 166 -7.59 4.75 -5.75
C PHE A 166 -6.53 4.05 -6.59
N GLY A 167 -6.93 3.08 -7.43
CA GLY A 167 -6.01 2.28 -8.23
C GLY A 167 -5.14 3.14 -9.15
N VAL A 168 -5.74 4.03 -9.95
CA VAL A 168 -4.98 4.96 -10.81
C VAL A 168 -4.10 5.90 -9.99
N SER A 169 -4.65 6.47 -8.91
CA SER A 169 -3.88 7.35 -8.02
C SER A 169 -2.65 6.64 -7.44
N PHE A 170 -2.83 5.40 -6.98
CA PHE A 170 -1.75 4.58 -6.43
C PHE A 170 -0.73 4.14 -7.49
N LEU A 171 -1.18 3.84 -8.71
CA LEU A 171 -0.26 3.50 -9.81
C LEU A 171 0.76 4.62 -10.05
N VAL A 172 0.32 5.87 -10.01
CA VAL A 172 1.14 7.08 -10.21
C VAL A 172 1.92 7.46 -8.95
N PHE A 173 1.20 7.68 -7.85
CA PHE A 173 1.78 8.24 -6.63
C PHE A 173 2.45 7.19 -5.73
N GLY A 174 2.12 5.91 -5.85
CA GLY A 174 2.76 4.80 -5.14
C GLY A 174 4.15 4.47 -5.71
N ASN A 175 5.06 5.44 -5.64
CA ASN A 175 6.39 5.43 -6.24
C ASN A 175 7.51 5.80 -5.24
N THR A 176 8.77 5.57 -5.62
CA THR A 176 9.94 5.86 -4.78
C THR A 176 10.74 7.10 -5.23
N ALA A 177 10.22 7.90 -6.18
CA ALA A 177 10.97 8.98 -6.84
C ALA A 177 11.53 10.01 -5.84
N THR A 178 10.73 10.45 -4.88
CA THR A 178 11.14 11.40 -3.83
C THR A 178 12.38 10.92 -3.06
N ASN A 179 12.37 9.67 -2.61
CA ASN A 179 13.50 9.10 -1.86
C ASN A 179 14.67 8.73 -2.77
N SER A 180 14.44 8.40 -4.04
CA SER A 180 15.51 8.20 -5.03
C SER A 180 16.28 9.49 -5.33
N VAL A 181 15.59 10.63 -5.45
CA VAL A 181 16.24 11.95 -5.57
C VAL A 181 17.02 12.29 -4.30
N ALA A 182 16.40 12.12 -3.12
CA ALA A 182 17.08 12.37 -1.84
C ALA A 182 18.30 11.47 -1.63
N PHE A 183 18.22 10.20 -2.04
CA PHE A 183 19.35 9.27 -2.02
C PHE A 183 20.51 9.79 -2.89
N ALA A 184 20.22 10.17 -4.14
CA ALA A 184 21.24 10.64 -5.07
C ALA A 184 21.95 11.91 -4.59
N VAL A 185 21.21 12.88 -4.03
CA VAL A 185 21.77 14.10 -3.44
C VAL A 185 22.64 13.77 -2.24
N ALA A 186 22.17 12.89 -1.35
CA ALA A 186 22.93 12.48 -0.17
C ALA A 186 24.21 11.70 -0.53
N VAL A 187 24.21 10.92 -1.62
CA VAL A 187 25.42 10.25 -2.16
C VAL A 187 26.44 11.28 -2.68
N HIS A 188 25.98 12.33 -3.36
CA HIS A 188 26.85 13.44 -3.76
C HIS A 188 27.46 14.15 -2.56
N GLN A 189 26.63 14.44 -1.55
CA GLN A 189 27.09 15.01 -0.28
C GLN A 189 28.11 14.10 0.42
N ALA A 190 27.88 12.78 0.42
CA ALA A 190 28.78 11.80 1.03
C ALA A 190 30.15 11.68 0.33
N SER A 191 30.18 11.90 -0.99
CA SER A 191 31.38 11.75 -1.82
C SER A 191 32.16 13.03 -2.02
N GLY A 192 31.62 14.19 -1.64
CA GLY A 192 32.18 15.50 -1.96
C GLY A 192 32.11 15.87 -3.44
N ALA A 193 31.45 15.05 -4.27
CA ALA A 193 31.35 15.29 -5.69
C ALA A 193 30.24 16.30 -6.02
N THR A 194 30.49 17.21 -6.95
CA THR A 194 29.50 18.19 -7.41
C THR A 194 28.29 17.51 -8.04
N ALA A 195 27.10 17.80 -7.50
CA ALA A 195 25.83 17.36 -8.04
C ALA A 195 25.50 18.10 -9.34
N THR A 196 25.02 17.36 -10.33
CA THR A 196 24.47 17.89 -11.59
C THR A 196 23.19 17.14 -11.89
N ALA A 197 22.29 17.72 -12.68
CA ALA A 197 21.01 17.08 -13.04
C ALA A 197 21.21 15.66 -13.58
N GLY A 198 22.14 15.48 -14.53
CA GLY A 198 22.44 14.17 -15.11
C GLY A 198 22.98 13.15 -14.09
N LYS A 199 23.91 13.54 -13.22
CA LYS A 199 24.47 12.63 -12.21
C LYS A 199 23.43 12.25 -11.15
N VAL A 200 22.61 13.20 -10.70
CA VAL A 200 21.54 12.94 -9.73
C VAL A 200 20.48 12.01 -10.34
N ALA A 201 20.08 12.24 -11.59
CA ALA A 201 19.15 11.36 -12.30
C ALA A 201 19.70 9.95 -12.45
N ALA A 202 20.96 9.81 -12.86
CA ALA A 202 21.61 8.51 -13.02
C ALA A 202 21.66 7.71 -11.71
N ILE A 203 22.07 8.33 -10.60
CA ILE A 203 22.14 7.66 -9.29
C ILE A 203 20.72 7.32 -8.78
N ALA A 204 19.74 8.20 -8.95
CA ALA A 204 18.36 7.96 -8.55
C ALA A 204 17.73 6.79 -9.34
N LEU A 205 17.95 6.74 -10.66
CA LEU A 205 17.50 5.64 -11.51
C LEU A 205 18.22 4.33 -11.17
N ALA A 206 19.52 4.39 -10.85
CA ALA A 206 20.28 3.23 -10.42
C ALA A 206 19.73 2.63 -9.10
N ALA A 207 19.39 3.48 -8.12
CA ALA A 207 18.79 3.03 -6.86
C ALA A 207 17.40 2.38 -7.06
N ASN A 208 16.55 3.00 -7.89
CA ASN A 208 15.24 2.44 -8.26
C ASN A 208 15.38 1.09 -8.98
N THR A 209 16.30 1.01 -9.94
CA THR A 209 16.59 -0.20 -10.72
C THR A 209 17.12 -1.31 -9.83
N PHE A 210 18.10 -1.01 -8.98
CA PHE A 210 18.65 -1.95 -8.00
C PHE A 210 17.55 -2.54 -7.10
N SER A 211 16.68 -1.69 -6.56
CA SER A 211 15.60 -2.14 -5.67
C SER A 211 14.57 -3.02 -6.39
N CYS A 212 14.18 -2.67 -7.63
CA CYS A 212 13.24 -3.48 -8.41
C CYS A 212 13.83 -4.83 -8.78
N LEU A 213 15.11 -4.86 -9.20
CA LEU A 213 15.83 -6.10 -9.50
C LEU A 213 16.02 -6.97 -8.26
N LEU A 214 16.37 -6.38 -7.11
CA LEU A 214 16.50 -7.11 -5.86
C LEU A 214 15.24 -7.90 -5.53
N HIS A 215 14.08 -7.24 -5.57
CA HIS A 215 12.79 -7.86 -5.23
C HIS A 215 12.23 -8.76 -6.35
N SER A 216 12.62 -8.54 -7.61
CA SER A 216 12.25 -9.47 -8.67
C SER A 216 13.06 -10.77 -8.55
N MET A 217 14.33 -10.68 -8.20
CA MET A 217 15.26 -11.81 -8.14
C MET A 217 15.17 -12.62 -6.83
N SER A 218 14.97 -11.96 -5.69
CA SER A 218 14.80 -12.66 -4.42
C SER A 218 14.06 -11.85 -3.36
N ARG A 219 12.88 -12.32 -3.02
CA ARG A 219 12.09 -11.83 -1.88
C ARG A 219 12.85 -12.01 -0.57
N LYS A 220 13.43 -13.19 -0.30
CA LYS A 220 14.22 -13.46 0.93
C LYS A 220 15.35 -12.45 1.14
N TRP A 221 16.16 -12.18 0.12
CA TRP A 221 17.24 -11.19 0.22
C TRP A 221 16.71 -9.78 0.39
N GLY A 222 15.62 -9.42 -0.30
CA GLY A 222 14.91 -8.16 -0.10
C GLY A 222 14.47 -7.96 1.36
N ILE A 223 13.87 -8.98 1.98
CA ILE A 223 13.43 -8.93 3.39
C ILE A 223 14.64 -8.86 4.35
N ARG A 224 15.71 -9.61 4.10
CA ARG A 224 16.94 -9.56 4.92
C ARG A 224 17.58 -8.17 4.87
N LEU A 225 17.70 -7.58 3.68
CA LEU A 225 18.25 -6.24 3.50
C LEU A 225 17.35 -5.18 4.15
N ASN A 226 16.03 -5.31 4.01
CA ASN A 226 15.07 -4.50 4.76
C ASN A 226 15.34 -4.58 6.27
N ASN A 227 15.46 -5.78 6.83
CA ASN A 227 15.66 -5.97 8.26
C ASN A 227 16.97 -5.34 8.77
N LEU A 228 18.06 -5.46 7.99
CA LEU A 228 19.33 -4.83 8.29
C LEU A 228 19.21 -3.30 8.27
N LEU A 229 18.69 -2.74 7.18
CA LEU A 229 18.58 -1.29 7.02
C LEU A 229 17.63 -0.66 8.04
N GLY A 230 16.53 -1.34 8.38
CA GLY A 230 15.58 -0.88 9.39
C GLY A 230 16.23 -0.79 10.77
N SER A 231 17.05 -1.78 11.12
CA SER A 231 17.82 -1.79 12.37
C SER A 231 18.85 -0.67 12.42
N LEU A 232 19.62 -0.50 11.33
CA LEU A 232 20.64 0.55 11.24
C LEU A 232 20.03 1.96 11.30
N LYS A 233 18.87 2.16 10.68
CA LYS A 233 18.15 3.44 10.68
C LYS A 233 17.54 3.77 12.03
N LEU A 234 17.01 2.77 12.73
CA LEU A 234 16.57 2.94 14.11
C LEU A 234 17.76 3.33 15.00
N LEU A 235 18.88 2.60 14.89
CA LEU A 235 20.10 2.90 15.63
C LEU A 235 20.61 4.32 15.34
N MET A 236 20.61 4.73 14.07
CA MET A 236 20.99 6.09 13.65
C MET A 236 20.16 7.15 14.38
N LEU A 237 18.83 7.03 14.44
CA LEU A 237 17.99 8.01 15.16
C LEU A 237 18.25 8.02 16.67
N VAL A 238 18.43 6.84 17.27
CA VAL A 238 18.77 6.73 18.70
C VAL A 238 20.11 7.43 18.98
N LEU A 239 21.12 7.21 18.14
CA LEU A 239 22.42 7.88 18.28
C LEU A 239 22.31 9.39 18.08
N MET A 240 21.52 9.86 17.10
CA MET A 240 21.26 11.29 16.92
C MET A 240 20.65 11.92 18.18
N ILE A 241 19.71 11.23 18.83
CA ILE A 241 19.09 11.70 20.08
C ILE A 241 20.13 11.72 21.22
N ILE A 242 20.92 10.66 21.38
CA ILE A 242 21.97 10.57 22.42
C ILE A 242 22.98 11.71 22.25
N PHE A 243 23.44 11.96 21.03
CA PHE A 243 24.35 13.06 20.75
C PHE A 243 23.70 14.43 20.97
N GLY A 244 22.43 14.61 20.59
CA GLY A 244 21.70 15.84 20.88
C GLY A 244 21.61 16.15 22.37
N LEU A 245 21.32 15.13 23.19
CA LEU A 245 21.30 15.29 24.65
C LEU A 245 22.68 15.59 25.22
N ARG A 246 23.75 14.99 24.67
CA ARG A 246 25.14 15.21 25.11
C ARG A 246 25.66 16.62 24.78
N TRP A 247 25.26 17.17 23.64
CA TRP A 247 25.67 18.50 23.14
C TRP A 247 24.52 19.51 23.13
N LEU A 248 23.55 19.31 24.02
CA LEU A 248 22.43 20.23 24.20
C LEU A 248 22.94 21.65 24.46
N ASP A 249 22.44 22.60 23.68
CA ASP A 249 22.76 24.02 23.85
C ASP A 249 21.70 24.66 24.75
N ARG A 250 22.05 24.87 26.03
CA ARG A 250 21.08 25.32 27.04
C ARG A 250 20.60 26.74 26.79
N ASP A 251 21.46 27.59 26.24
CA ASP A 251 21.13 28.99 25.98
C ASP A 251 20.18 29.09 24.79
N VAL A 252 20.46 28.35 23.71
CA VAL A 252 19.54 28.23 22.57
C VAL A 252 18.21 27.60 22.98
N ALA A 253 18.24 26.54 23.79
CA ALA A 253 17.01 25.93 24.29
C ALA A 253 16.20 26.89 25.17
N ALA A 254 16.85 27.67 26.04
CA ALA A 254 16.19 28.66 26.88
C ALA A 254 15.53 29.77 26.06
N ASP A 255 16.17 30.27 24.99
CA ASP A 255 15.57 31.27 24.09
C ASP A 255 14.42 30.66 23.26
N ASN A 256 14.67 29.52 22.59
CA ASN A 256 13.70 28.93 21.67
C ASN A 256 12.44 28.38 22.37
N PHE A 257 12.55 27.91 23.62
CA PHE A 257 11.42 27.39 24.41
C PHE A 257 10.86 28.36 25.44
N ASN A 258 11.27 29.63 25.42
CA ASN A 258 10.67 30.64 26.27
C ASN A 258 9.17 30.77 25.95
N SER A 259 8.31 30.64 26.96
CA SER A 259 6.86 30.65 26.80
C SER A 259 6.30 31.98 26.26
N GLN A 260 7.06 33.06 26.39
CA GLN A 260 6.67 34.39 25.91
C GLN A 260 7.02 34.61 24.44
N THR A 261 8.11 34.03 23.93
CA THR A 261 8.64 34.30 22.58
C THR A 261 8.51 33.13 21.61
N SER A 262 8.30 31.90 22.09
CA SER A 262 8.23 30.69 21.24
C SER A 262 7.04 30.70 20.25
N PHE A 263 5.97 31.42 20.57
CA PHE A 263 4.78 31.62 19.72
C PHE A 263 4.71 33.03 19.10
N GLU A 264 5.73 33.86 19.31
CA GLU A 264 5.75 35.22 18.81
C GLU A 264 5.82 35.24 17.28
N LYS A 265 5.09 36.17 16.68
CA LYS A 265 5.13 36.39 15.24
C LYS A 265 6.41 37.17 14.88
N THR A 266 7.06 36.77 13.81
CA THR A 266 8.12 37.53 13.18
C THR A 266 7.56 38.35 12.01
N ASP A 267 8.35 39.28 11.48
CA ASP A 267 8.01 40.02 10.26
C ASP A 267 7.77 39.11 9.04
N LYS A 268 8.23 37.86 9.11
CA LYS A 268 8.10 36.84 8.05
C LYS A 268 7.00 35.82 8.34
N SER A 269 6.31 35.92 9.48
CA SER A 269 5.24 35.00 9.84
C SER A 269 4.12 35.00 8.79
N PRO A 270 3.49 33.85 8.52
CA PRO A 270 2.37 33.79 7.59
C PRO A 270 1.21 34.69 8.03
N THR A 271 0.68 35.48 7.10
CA THR A 271 -0.56 36.22 7.28
C THR A 271 -1.78 35.39 6.88
N GLY A 272 -1.64 34.50 5.90
CA GLY A 272 -2.65 33.53 5.46
C GLY A 272 -2.44 32.09 5.95
N VAL A 273 -3.37 31.21 5.56
CA VAL A 273 -3.40 29.80 6.01
C VAL A 273 -2.56 28.84 5.16
N TYR A 274 -2.14 29.24 3.95
CA TYR A 274 -1.40 28.36 3.03
C TYR A 274 -0.15 27.75 3.68
N ARG A 275 0.74 28.57 4.26
CA ARG A 275 2.03 28.07 4.79
C ARG A 275 1.84 27.13 5.96
N TYR A 276 0.81 27.32 6.77
CA TYR A 276 0.42 26.35 7.80
C TYR A 276 -0.13 25.05 7.19
N GLY A 277 -0.92 25.15 6.13
CA GLY A 277 -1.39 24.00 5.35
C GLY A 277 -0.25 23.19 4.74
N GLU A 278 0.70 23.86 4.08
CA GLU A 278 1.88 23.23 3.52
C GLU A 278 2.77 22.61 4.61
N ALA A 279 3.00 23.32 5.72
CA ALA A 279 3.72 22.76 6.87
C ALA A 279 3.03 21.50 7.43
N LEU A 280 1.69 21.46 7.45
CA LEU A 280 0.94 20.27 7.88
C LEU A 280 1.08 19.10 6.88
N VAL A 281 1.09 19.36 5.57
CA VAL A 281 1.40 18.33 4.55
C VAL A 281 2.80 17.76 4.76
N TYR A 282 3.79 18.64 5.00
CA TYR A 282 5.16 18.22 5.31
C TYR A 282 5.28 17.55 6.68
N ALA A 283 4.39 17.82 7.63
CA ALA A 283 4.31 17.08 8.89
C ALA A 283 3.71 15.67 8.69
N ILE A 284 2.71 15.50 7.81
CA ILE A 284 2.08 14.20 7.52
C ILE A 284 3.04 13.27 6.77
N PHE A 285 3.77 13.80 5.78
CA PHE A 285 4.67 13.05 4.91
C PHE A 285 5.64 12.07 5.62
N PRO A 286 6.44 12.47 6.64
CA PRO A 286 7.34 11.54 7.34
C PRO A 286 6.60 10.44 8.11
N PHE A 287 5.36 10.68 8.52
CA PHE A 287 4.55 9.69 9.24
C PHE A 287 3.77 8.75 8.32
N GLY A 288 3.65 9.05 7.02
CA GLY A 288 2.92 8.25 6.00
C GLY A 288 3.37 6.78 5.85
N GLY A 289 4.32 6.29 6.65
CA GLY A 289 4.68 4.89 6.76
C GLY A 289 3.95 4.06 7.83
N PHE A 290 3.05 4.67 8.63
CA PHE A 290 2.42 3.97 9.75
C PHE A 290 1.59 2.73 9.31
N HIS A 291 1.00 2.75 8.12
CA HIS A 291 0.08 1.72 7.61
C HIS A 291 0.75 0.72 6.65
N GLN A 292 2.08 0.69 6.57
CA GLN A 292 2.79 -0.15 5.59
C GLN A 292 2.55 -1.65 5.72
N ALA A 293 2.31 -2.10 6.94
CA ALA A 293 1.96 -3.49 7.20
C ALA A 293 0.62 -3.87 6.53
N ASN A 294 -0.29 -2.91 6.28
CA ASN A 294 -1.54 -3.14 5.56
C ASN A 294 -1.33 -3.42 4.06
N TYR A 295 -0.19 -3.01 3.48
CA TYR A 295 0.10 -3.27 2.07
C TYR A 295 0.43 -4.75 1.83
N VAL A 296 0.92 -5.43 2.86
CA VAL A 296 1.36 -6.84 2.83
C VAL A 296 0.73 -7.66 3.95
N LEU A 297 -0.48 -7.28 4.38
CA LEU A 297 -1.13 -7.82 5.57
C LEU A 297 -1.38 -9.33 5.47
N ALA A 298 -1.71 -9.83 4.27
CA ALA A 298 -1.90 -11.26 4.05
C ALA A 298 -0.59 -12.06 4.19
N GLU A 299 0.56 -11.40 4.05
CA GLU A 299 1.88 -12.05 4.19
C GLU A 299 2.40 -12.06 5.64
N ILE A 300 1.68 -11.45 6.59
CA ILE A 300 2.09 -11.40 8.00
C ILE A 300 1.80 -12.74 8.68
N LYS A 301 2.78 -13.25 9.44
CA LYS A 301 2.62 -14.45 10.25
C LYS A 301 1.57 -14.22 11.36
N HIS A 302 0.52 -15.04 11.40
CA HIS A 302 -0.56 -14.96 12.40
C HIS A 302 -1.14 -13.52 12.55
N PRO A 303 -1.73 -12.95 11.49
CA PRO A 303 -2.07 -11.53 11.43
C PRO A 303 -3.02 -11.09 12.55
N HIS A 304 -4.04 -11.88 12.89
CA HIS A 304 -4.97 -11.56 13.99
C HIS A 304 -4.29 -11.43 15.37
N LYS A 305 -3.15 -12.08 15.59
CA LYS A 305 -2.42 -12.04 16.87
C LYS A 305 -1.30 -10.99 16.85
N ASN A 306 -0.58 -10.90 15.74
CA ASN A 306 0.68 -10.15 15.66
C ASN A 306 0.51 -8.74 15.09
N PHE A 307 -0.36 -8.56 14.09
CA PHE A 307 -0.44 -7.31 13.33
C PHE A 307 -0.73 -6.10 14.21
N ALA A 308 -1.75 -6.20 15.07
CA ALA A 308 -2.16 -5.08 15.93
C ALA A 308 -1.06 -4.65 16.90
N ARG A 309 -0.48 -5.61 17.65
CA ARG A 309 0.54 -5.35 18.67
C ARG A 309 1.83 -4.83 18.06
N THR A 310 2.29 -5.48 16.99
CA THR A 310 3.55 -5.15 16.34
C THR A 310 3.48 -3.81 15.64
N SER A 311 2.41 -3.55 14.90
CA SER A 311 2.28 -2.28 14.16
C SER A 311 2.04 -1.10 15.10
N GLY A 312 1.16 -1.26 16.09
CA GLY A 312 0.92 -0.22 17.11
C GLY A 312 2.19 0.14 17.88
N PHE A 313 2.97 -0.86 18.33
CA PHE A 313 4.24 -0.63 19.00
C PHE A 313 5.26 0.07 18.09
N GLY A 314 5.42 -0.40 16.84
CA GLY A 314 6.36 0.19 15.90
C GLY A 314 6.06 1.67 15.62
N VAL A 315 4.79 1.99 15.37
CA VAL A 315 4.36 3.38 15.12
C VAL A 315 4.59 4.26 16.35
N LEU A 316 4.26 3.77 17.55
CA LEU A 316 4.49 4.51 18.79
C LEU A 316 5.97 4.84 19.01
N VAL A 317 6.86 3.87 18.82
CA VAL A 317 8.31 4.07 18.95
C VAL A 317 8.79 5.18 18.00
N ILE A 318 8.41 5.13 16.72
CA ILE A 318 8.81 6.16 15.77
C ILE A 318 8.23 7.53 16.11
N CYS A 319 6.97 7.61 16.55
CA CYS A 319 6.37 8.88 16.99
C CYS A 319 7.18 9.53 18.12
N CYS A 320 7.56 8.76 19.14
CA CYS A 320 8.39 9.26 20.23
C CYS A 320 9.77 9.72 19.75
N LEU A 321 10.42 8.95 18.87
CA LEU A 321 11.74 9.30 18.33
C LEU A 321 11.68 10.56 17.46
N PHE A 322 10.69 10.70 16.60
CA PHE A 322 10.54 11.86 15.71
C PHE A 322 10.25 13.13 16.50
N MET A 323 9.36 13.09 17.49
CA MET A 323 9.11 14.24 18.35
C MET A 323 10.35 14.62 19.14
N THR A 324 11.04 13.64 19.74
CA THR A 324 12.26 13.90 20.51
C THR A 324 13.34 14.54 19.63
N LEU A 325 13.56 14.01 18.42
CA LEU A 325 14.55 14.56 17.51
C LEU A 325 14.18 15.98 17.04
N THR A 326 12.91 16.23 16.76
CA THR A 326 12.43 17.57 16.35
C THR A 326 12.62 18.59 17.48
N VAL A 327 12.31 18.21 18.71
CA VAL A 327 12.59 19.04 19.90
C VAL A 327 14.09 19.31 20.01
N LEU A 328 14.94 18.30 19.76
CA LEU A 328 16.40 18.49 19.77
C LEU A 328 16.90 19.39 18.63
N TYR A 329 16.28 19.38 17.45
CA TYR A 329 16.57 20.37 16.40
C TYR A 329 16.32 21.79 16.91
N ALA A 330 15.16 22.03 17.52
CA ALA A 330 14.82 23.31 18.13
C ALA A 330 15.68 23.66 19.35
N ALA A 331 16.19 22.68 20.09
CA ALA A 331 17.01 22.92 21.28
C ALA A 331 18.47 23.28 20.96
N ILE A 332 18.95 22.95 19.76
CA ILE A 332 20.37 23.07 19.39
C ILE A 332 20.59 24.14 18.31
N ILE A 333 19.62 24.34 17.41
CA ILE A 333 19.74 25.29 16.30
C ILE A 333 19.00 26.59 16.67
N PRO A 334 19.67 27.75 16.70
CA PRO A 334 19.03 29.05 16.96
C PRO A 334 17.85 29.32 16.01
N LYS A 335 16.75 29.90 16.51
CA LYS A 335 15.57 30.24 15.68
C LYS A 335 15.92 31.09 14.45
N ALA A 336 16.90 31.99 14.56
CA ALA A 336 17.38 32.81 13.45
C ALA A 336 17.93 31.99 12.27
N ILE A 337 18.46 30.79 12.53
CA ILE A 337 18.94 29.86 11.50
C ILE A 337 17.80 28.95 11.05
N LEU A 338 17.01 28.38 11.98
CA LEU A 338 15.88 27.49 11.67
C LEU A 338 14.86 28.13 10.72
N PHE A 339 14.71 29.45 10.76
CA PHE A 339 13.75 30.20 9.96
C PHE A 339 14.29 30.64 8.59
N THR A 340 15.51 30.22 8.23
CA THR A 340 16.08 30.52 6.90
C THR A 340 15.51 29.58 5.83
N PRO A 341 15.30 30.09 4.60
CA PRO A 341 14.92 29.22 3.49
C PRO A 341 16.04 28.22 3.20
N ASP A 342 15.67 27.04 2.70
CA ASP A 342 16.57 26.01 2.19
C ASP A 342 17.62 25.46 3.16
N LEU A 343 17.43 25.70 4.46
CA LEU A 343 18.26 25.13 5.52
C LEU A 343 18.28 23.60 5.44
N ASP A 344 19.47 23.01 5.48
CA ASP A 344 19.64 21.59 5.76
C ASP A 344 19.68 21.37 7.28
N VAL A 345 18.52 21.22 7.92
CA VAL A 345 18.40 21.07 9.38
C VAL A 345 19.20 19.88 9.90
N ALA A 346 19.28 18.79 9.12
CA ALA A 346 20.05 17.63 9.52
C ALA A 346 21.55 17.96 9.55
N LEU A 347 22.09 18.55 8.47
CA LEU A 347 23.50 18.92 8.43
C LEU A 347 23.86 19.93 9.53
N GLU A 348 23.03 20.96 9.72
CA GLU A 348 23.25 21.97 10.76
C GLU A 348 23.25 21.35 12.17
N TYR A 349 22.31 20.42 12.42
CA TYR A 349 22.29 19.65 13.67
C TYR A 349 23.57 18.82 13.87
N PHE A 350 24.04 18.13 12.83
CA PHE A 350 25.28 17.34 12.89
C PHE A 350 26.50 18.23 13.16
N SER A 351 26.61 19.37 12.47
CA SER A 351 27.68 20.36 12.69
C SER A 351 27.71 20.85 14.13
N ARG A 352 26.55 21.11 14.73
CA ARG A 352 26.44 21.58 16.13
C ARG A 352 26.55 20.49 17.18
N THR A 353 26.51 19.22 16.82
CA THR A 353 26.61 18.08 17.76
C THR A 353 27.91 17.32 17.57
N VAL A 354 27.89 16.27 16.76
CA VAL A 354 29.04 15.40 16.47
C VAL A 354 30.19 16.21 15.84
N GLY A 355 29.87 17.24 15.06
CA GLY A 355 30.83 18.14 14.44
C GLY A 355 31.68 18.96 15.41
N ARG A 356 31.25 19.15 16.66
CA ARG A 356 32.07 19.82 17.69
C ARG A 356 33.36 19.04 18.01
N GLY A 357 33.37 17.73 17.78
CA GLY A 357 34.53 16.86 17.98
C GLY A 357 35.28 16.50 16.69
N ALA A 358 34.81 16.95 15.53
CA ALA A 358 35.44 16.65 14.26
C ALA A 358 36.62 17.60 13.99
N ALA A 359 37.75 17.04 13.56
CA ALA A 359 38.94 17.84 13.23
C ALA A 359 38.75 18.65 11.92
N ASP A 360 37.91 18.15 11.01
CA ASP A 360 37.61 18.77 9.72
C ASP A 360 36.08 18.85 9.53
N PRO A 361 35.50 20.06 9.36
CA PRO A 361 34.08 20.24 9.07
C PRO A 361 33.58 19.44 7.87
N GLN A 362 34.45 19.17 6.89
CA GLN A 362 34.09 18.41 5.69
C GLN A 362 33.72 16.96 6.02
N GLN A 363 34.34 16.36 7.04
CA GLN A 363 34.02 15.00 7.49
C GLN A 363 32.58 14.89 8.00
N VAL A 364 32.06 15.96 8.63
CA VAL A 364 30.69 16.01 9.12
C VAL A 364 29.70 16.00 7.96
N ILE A 365 30.00 16.75 6.90
CA ILE A 365 29.20 16.78 5.66
C ILE A 365 29.15 15.38 5.04
N TYR A 366 30.30 14.72 4.91
CA TYR A 366 30.39 13.38 4.33
C TYR A 366 29.65 12.33 5.16
N ALA A 367 29.82 12.36 6.49
CA ALA A 367 29.13 11.46 7.40
C ALA A 367 27.60 11.66 7.36
N CYS A 368 27.13 12.92 7.37
CA CYS A 368 25.72 13.25 7.25
C CYS A 368 25.12 12.73 5.93
N GLY A 369 25.81 12.97 4.81
CA GLY A 369 25.43 12.45 3.50
C GLY A 369 25.36 10.91 3.47
N GLY A 370 26.35 10.24 4.07
CA GLY A 370 26.39 8.78 4.18
C GLY A 370 25.19 8.21 4.95
N LEU A 371 24.87 8.79 6.11
CA LEU A 371 23.71 8.39 6.92
C LEU A 371 22.38 8.64 6.22
N ARG A 372 22.23 9.81 5.58
CA ARG A 372 21.00 10.16 4.84
C ARG A 372 20.81 9.29 3.60
N SER A 373 21.87 8.96 2.87
CA SER A 373 21.80 8.04 1.73
C SER A 373 21.41 6.62 2.18
N LEU A 374 22.00 6.10 3.27
CA LEU A 374 21.58 4.83 3.87
C LEU A 374 20.09 4.84 4.23
N SER A 375 19.63 5.93 4.85
CA SER A 375 18.22 6.10 5.23
C SER A 375 17.28 6.10 4.03
N ALA A 376 17.59 6.90 3.00
CA ALA A 376 16.81 6.99 1.78
C ALA A 376 16.78 5.65 1.03
N LEU A 377 17.90 4.94 0.92
CA LEU A 377 17.98 3.62 0.28
C LEU A 377 17.11 2.58 1.00
N GLY A 378 17.13 2.55 2.33
CA GLY A 378 16.25 1.69 3.12
C GLY A 378 14.77 1.97 2.87
N ASN A 379 14.40 3.24 2.63
CA ASN A 379 13.03 3.60 2.28
C ASN A 379 12.64 3.10 0.86
N ILE A 380 13.53 3.27 -0.11
CA ILE A 380 13.34 2.79 -1.49
C ILE A 380 13.12 1.27 -1.48
N ILE A 381 13.96 0.52 -0.76
CA ILE A 381 13.89 -0.94 -0.70
C ILE A 381 12.56 -1.41 -0.11
N VAL A 382 12.14 -0.85 1.04
CA VAL A 382 10.89 -1.27 1.67
C VAL A 382 9.66 -0.88 0.84
N PHE A 383 9.64 0.33 0.29
CA PHE A 383 8.44 0.80 -0.41
C PHE A 383 8.30 0.14 -1.77
N THR A 384 9.41 -0.15 -2.46
CA THR A 384 9.37 -0.96 -3.69
C THR A 384 8.74 -2.32 -3.41
N PHE A 385 9.12 -2.98 -2.30
CA PHE A 385 8.54 -4.25 -1.90
C PHE A 385 7.03 -4.14 -1.70
N THR A 386 6.56 -3.22 -0.86
CA THR A 386 5.14 -3.12 -0.50
C THR A 386 4.28 -2.53 -1.61
N ALA A 387 4.76 -1.50 -2.32
CA ALA A 387 4.01 -0.86 -3.40
C ALA A 387 3.77 -1.82 -4.57
N ALA A 388 4.72 -2.71 -4.90
CA ALA A 388 4.50 -3.73 -5.92
C ALA A 388 3.31 -4.66 -5.57
N ARG A 389 3.12 -5.01 -4.30
CA ARG A 389 1.96 -5.83 -3.86
C ARG A 389 0.66 -5.06 -4.01
N VAL A 390 0.63 -3.78 -3.66
CA VAL A 390 -0.58 -2.98 -3.85
C VAL A 390 -0.91 -2.83 -5.34
N LYS A 391 0.09 -2.61 -6.21
CA LYS A 391 -0.13 -2.58 -7.67
C LYS A 391 -0.65 -3.92 -8.20
N GLN A 392 -0.16 -5.03 -7.66
CA GLN A 392 -0.66 -6.36 -7.97
C GLN A 392 -2.12 -6.54 -7.51
N GLU A 393 -2.47 -6.13 -6.28
CA GLU A 393 -3.86 -6.17 -5.78
C GLU A 393 -4.80 -5.30 -6.60
N VAL A 394 -4.36 -4.11 -7.01
CA VAL A 394 -5.11 -3.23 -7.92
C VAL A 394 -5.36 -3.92 -9.27
N ALA A 395 -4.37 -4.64 -9.81
CA ALA A 395 -4.53 -5.40 -11.06
C ALA A 395 -5.49 -6.60 -10.91
N LYS A 396 -5.54 -7.24 -9.74
CA LYS A 396 -6.48 -8.35 -9.42
C LYS A 396 -7.95 -7.92 -9.40
N GLU A 397 -8.24 -6.63 -9.49
CA GLU A 397 -9.61 -6.13 -9.67
C GLU A 397 -10.08 -6.19 -11.14
N GLY A 398 -9.22 -6.57 -12.09
CA GLY A 398 -9.61 -6.82 -13.48
C GLY A 398 -10.12 -5.61 -14.24
N VAL A 399 -9.87 -4.40 -13.74
CA VAL A 399 -10.34 -3.15 -14.38
C VAL A 399 -9.31 -2.62 -15.38
N PHE A 400 -8.02 -2.83 -15.12
CA PHE A 400 -6.93 -2.23 -15.89
C PHE A 400 -6.54 -3.06 -17.11
N PRO A 401 -6.01 -2.44 -18.18
CA PRO A 401 -5.46 -3.19 -19.30
C PRO A 401 -4.31 -4.08 -18.83
N PHE A 402 -4.22 -5.28 -19.42
CA PHE A 402 -3.22 -6.29 -19.05
C PHE A 402 -3.27 -6.70 -17.55
N SER A 403 -4.46 -6.67 -16.94
CA SER A 403 -4.66 -7.03 -15.53
C SER A 403 -4.06 -8.39 -15.17
N VAL A 404 -4.22 -9.42 -16.03
CA VAL A 404 -3.62 -10.74 -15.80
C VAL A 404 -2.09 -10.64 -15.69
N TYR A 405 -1.44 -9.94 -16.61
CA TYR A 405 0.01 -9.75 -16.61
C TYR A 405 0.52 -9.07 -15.33
N PHE A 406 -0.13 -7.98 -14.90
CA PHE A 406 0.30 -7.24 -13.71
C PHE A 406 -0.11 -7.89 -12.38
N ALA A 407 -1.17 -8.70 -12.38
CA ALA A 407 -1.63 -9.43 -11.21
C ALA A 407 -0.84 -10.74 -10.96
N SER A 408 -0.23 -11.31 -11.99
CA SER A 408 0.50 -12.57 -11.90
C SER A 408 1.82 -12.47 -11.15
N SER A 409 2.19 -13.58 -10.51
CA SER A 409 3.49 -13.76 -9.87
C SER A 409 4.37 -14.66 -10.74
N TYR A 410 5.64 -14.32 -10.87
CA TYR A 410 6.59 -14.95 -11.78
C TYR A 410 7.76 -15.58 -11.03
N GLU A 411 8.29 -16.68 -11.57
CA GLU A 411 9.55 -17.26 -11.10
C GLU A 411 10.72 -16.60 -11.82
N PHE A 412 11.45 -15.73 -11.14
CA PHE A 412 12.65 -15.10 -11.71
C PHE A 412 13.89 -15.62 -10.97
N SER A 413 14.62 -16.56 -11.59
CA SER A 413 15.86 -17.10 -11.02
C SER A 413 17.04 -16.88 -11.98
N PHE A 414 18.02 -16.09 -11.52
CA PHE A 414 19.30 -15.85 -12.21
C PHE A 414 20.08 -17.16 -12.50
N ARG A 415 19.72 -18.27 -11.82
CA ARG A 415 20.38 -19.57 -11.97
C ARG A 415 20.11 -20.25 -13.33
N ARG A 416 19.06 -19.88 -14.08
CA ARG A 416 18.89 -20.41 -15.45
C ARG A 416 20.03 -19.96 -16.38
N GLY A 417 20.59 -18.77 -16.18
CA GLY A 417 21.75 -18.27 -16.96
C GLY A 417 23.08 -18.94 -16.62
N PHE A 418 23.29 -19.31 -15.35
CA PHE A 418 24.48 -20.03 -14.88
C PHE A 418 24.36 -21.56 -14.92
N ARG A 419 23.20 -22.11 -15.36
CA ARG A 419 22.95 -23.56 -15.41
C ARG A 419 23.94 -24.29 -16.33
N ARG A 420 24.48 -23.61 -17.34
CA ARG A 420 25.52 -24.15 -18.23
C ARG A 420 26.89 -24.38 -17.56
N VAL A 421 27.13 -23.86 -16.35
CA VAL A 421 28.45 -23.94 -15.69
C VAL A 421 28.45 -24.92 -14.51
N LYS A 422 27.29 -25.50 -14.13
CA LYS A 422 27.20 -26.30 -12.90
C LYS A 422 26.36 -27.56 -13.04
N GLU A 423 26.41 -28.21 -14.21
CA GLU A 423 25.81 -29.52 -14.42
C GLU A 423 26.69 -30.68 -13.87
N GLU A 424 27.94 -30.40 -13.44
CA GLU A 424 28.85 -31.44 -12.90
C GLU A 424 28.83 -31.63 -11.37
N ARG A 425 28.00 -30.90 -10.61
CA ARG A 425 27.90 -31.10 -9.15
C ARG A 425 26.46 -31.14 -8.67
N ALA A 426 25.73 -32.16 -9.10
CA ALA A 426 24.44 -32.53 -8.54
C ALA A 426 24.57 -33.83 -7.73
N VAL A 427 25.14 -33.74 -6.52
CA VAL A 427 24.97 -34.73 -5.45
C VAL A 427 24.74 -33.95 -4.17
N THR A 428 23.52 -33.51 -3.94
CA THR A 428 22.91 -33.22 -2.63
C THR A 428 21.49 -32.74 -2.91
N GLY A 429 20.50 -33.52 -2.47
CA GLY A 429 19.07 -33.30 -2.69
C GLY A 429 18.50 -32.10 -1.96
N ALA A 430 18.95 -30.89 -2.31
CA ALA A 430 18.27 -29.65 -1.96
C ALA A 430 17.31 -29.29 -3.10
N PHE A 431 16.04 -29.67 -2.99
CA PHE A 431 14.96 -29.03 -3.75
C PHE A 431 15.03 -27.52 -3.48
N LEU A 432 15.53 -26.77 -4.46
CA LEU A 432 15.70 -25.33 -4.37
C LEU A 432 14.36 -24.67 -4.63
N TYR A 433 13.66 -24.28 -3.55
CA TYR A 433 12.45 -23.45 -3.59
C TYR A 433 12.65 -22.23 -4.50
N THR A 434 11.89 -22.14 -5.60
CA THR A 434 11.77 -20.96 -6.45
C THR A 434 10.70 -20.03 -5.85
N GLU A 435 11.09 -18.83 -5.42
CA GLU A 435 10.14 -17.86 -4.87
C GLU A 435 9.44 -17.10 -6.00
N LYS A 436 8.11 -17.09 -5.99
CA LYS A 436 7.33 -16.25 -6.90
C LYS A 436 7.42 -14.78 -6.49
N SER A 437 7.73 -13.90 -7.44
CA SER A 437 7.79 -12.45 -7.24
C SER A 437 6.83 -11.73 -8.18
N PRO A 438 6.22 -10.59 -7.78
CA PRO A 438 5.33 -9.81 -8.65
C PRO A 438 6.16 -8.98 -9.65
N ALA A 439 6.92 -9.65 -10.53
CA ALA A 439 7.91 -9.04 -11.41
C ALA A 439 7.28 -8.01 -12.38
N ALA A 440 6.09 -8.27 -12.91
CA ALA A 440 5.36 -7.32 -13.75
C ALA A 440 4.94 -6.05 -12.99
N ALA A 441 4.44 -6.19 -11.75
CA ALA A 441 4.10 -5.05 -10.91
C ALA A 441 5.34 -4.25 -10.49
N LEU A 442 6.48 -4.93 -10.28
CA LEU A 442 7.78 -4.28 -10.05
C LEU A 442 8.26 -3.52 -11.29
N ALA A 443 8.09 -4.07 -12.50
CA ALA A 443 8.40 -3.36 -13.75
C ALA A 443 7.52 -2.11 -13.91
N LEU A 444 6.22 -2.20 -13.61
CA LEU A 444 5.33 -1.04 -13.60
C LEU A 444 5.76 0.02 -12.57
N HIS A 445 6.16 -0.42 -11.37
CA HIS A 445 6.72 0.48 -10.36
C HIS A 445 8.01 1.16 -10.87
N TRP A 446 8.92 0.38 -11.46
CA TRP A 446 10.16 0.91 -12.02
C TRP A 446 9.90 1.97 -13.09
N THR A 447 8.99 1.71 -14.05
CA THR A 447 8.66 2.63 -15.14
C THR A 447 8.08 3.94 -14.60
N VAL A 448 7.04 3.88 -13.77
CA VAL A 448 6.40 5.08 -13.23
C VAL A 448 7.38 5.90 -12.39
N THR A 449 8.13 5.24 -11.50
CA THR A 449 9.15 5.92 -10.68
C THR A 449 10.21 6.59 -11.56
N SER A 450 10.67 5.92 -12.63
CA SER A 450 11.69 6.48 -13.52
C SER A 450 11.19 7.71 -14.28
N VAL A 451 9.95 7.67 -14.77
CA VAL A 451 9.30 8.83 -15.40
C VAL A 451 9.20 10.00 -14.43
N LEU A 452 8.81 9.76 -13.18
CA LEU A 452 8.70 10.81 -12.16
C LEU A 452 10.06 11.37 -11.74
N ILE A 453 11.10 10.53 -11.64
CA ILE A 453 12.47 11.00 -11.39
C ILE A 453 12.92 11.93 -12.53
N LEU A 454 12.74 11.51 -13.79
CA LEU A 454 13.13 12.30 -14.94
C LEU A 454 12.32 13.59 -15.06
N ALA A 455 11.00 13.52 -14.86
CA ALA A 455 10.12 14.69 -14.89
C ALA A 455 10.48 15.70 -13.78
N ALA A 456 10.77 15.21 -12.57
CA ALA A 456 11.17 16.09 -11.46
C ALA A 456 12.53 16.73 -11.72
N ILE A 457 13.55 15.98 -12.18
CA ILE A 457 14.91 16.50 -12.35
C ILE A 457 15.05 17.34 -13.62
N LEU A 458 14.51 16.88 -14.75
CA LEU A 458 14.61 17.58 -16.05
C LEU A 458 13.57 18.69 -16.18
N GLY A 459 12.35 18.46 -15.68
CA GLY A 459 11.24 19.42 -15.79
C GLY A 459 11.36 20.60 -14.83
N THR A 460 12.02 20.43 -13.67
CA THR A 460 12.30 21.54 -12.74
C THR A 460 13.73 22.07 -12.82
N GLY A 461 14.63 21.33 -13.47
CA GLY A 461 15.99 21.74 -13.80
C GLY A 461 16.04 22.56 -15.09
N TYR A 462 15.29 23.66 -15.17
CA TYR A 462 15.32 24.57 -16.33
C TYR A 462 16.77 24.91 -16.68
N ASN A 463 17.10 24.81 -17.98
CA ASN A 463 18.39 25.15 -18.59
C ASN A 463 18.98 26.32 -17.84
N VAL A 464 20.08 26.14 -17.10
CA VAL A 464 20.76 27.20 -16.34
C VAL A 464 21.15 28.31 -17.31
N PRO A 465 20.39 29.40 -17.48
CA PRO A 465 20.88 30.54 -18.22
C PRO A 465 21.67 31.32 -17.17
N ASN A 466 22.98 31.48 -17.35
CA ASN A 466 23.83 32.32 -16.49
C ASN A 466 24.45 31.67 -15.22
N GLY A 467 24.82 30.38 -15.27
CA GLY A 467 25.79 29.83 -14.30
C GLY A 467 25.30 29.57 -12.86
N GLU A 468 23.99 29.53 -12.59
CA GLU A 468 23.46 29.08 -11.30
C GLU A 468 23.80 27.60 -11.00
N LYS A 469 24.07 27.29 -9.71
CA LYS A 469 24.32 25.92 -9.25
C LYS A 469 23.05 25.07 -9.34
N PHE A 470 23.21 23.79 -9.68
CA PHE A 470 22.11 22.81 -9.69
C PHE A 470 21.41 22.73 -8.33
N SER A 471 20.09 22.84 -8.32
CA SER A 471 19.24 22.61 -7.15
C SER A 471 18.22 21.52 -7.42
N HIS A 472 18.06 20.62 -6.44
CA HIS A 472 17.11 19.50 -6.47
C HIS A 472 15.81 19.82 -5.72
N LEU A 473 15.78 20.92 -4.96
CA LEU A 473 14.67 21.29 -4.09
C LEU A 473 13.34 21.46 -4.84
N PRO A 474 13.28 22.10 -6.02
CA PRO A 474 12.01 22.27 -6.71
C PRO A 474 11.37 20.94 -7.11
N GLY A 475 12.15 20.05 -7.74
CA GLY A 475 11.68 18.72 -8.11
C GLY A 475 11.36 17.86 -6.88
N TYR A 476 12.16 17.95 -5.82
CA TYR A 476 11.89 17.24 -4.57
C TYR A 476 10.59 17.72 -3.90
N SER A 477 10.38 19.03 -3.78
CA SER A 477 9.19 19.62 -3.18
C SER A 477 7.92 19.28 -3.97
N LEU A 478 7.98 19.33 -5.31
CA LEU A 478 6.87 18.92 -6.16
C LEU A 478 6.51 17.43 -5.93
N LEU A 479 7.52 16.55 -5.86
CA LEU A 479 7.31 15.13 -5.61
C LEU A 479 6.75 14.86 -4.20
N VAL A 480 7.27 15.54 -3.16
CA VAL A 480 6.74 15.43 -1.79
C VAL A 480 5.28 15.88 -1.75
N THR A 481 4.97 17.07 -2.25
CA THR A 481 3.63 17.66 -2.18
C THR A 481 2.63 16.83 -2.98
N THR A 482 3.01 16.40 -4.18
CA THR A 482 2.13 15.55 -5.02
C THR A 482 1.87 14.20 -4.35
N TYR A 483 2.89 13.55 -3.79
CA TYR A 483 2.75 12.29 -3.07
C TYR A 483 1.90 12.47 -1.81
N ALA A 484 2.27 13.39 -0.92
CA ALA A 484 1.64 13.57 0.37
C ALA A 484 0.20 14.07 0.21
N TYR A 485 -0.07 14.99 -0.71
CA TYR A 485 -1.44 15.43 -0.97
C TYR A 485 -2.27 14.35 -1.68
N GLY A 486 -1.71 13.73 -2.72
CA GLY A 486 -2.42 12.78 -3.58
C GLY A 486 -2.66 11.40 -2.99
N LEU A 487 -1.72 10.90 -2.17
CA LEU A 487 -1.86 9.62 -1.47
C LEU A 487 -2.25 9.76 -0.02
N ASP A 488 -1.52 10.56 0.76
CA ASP A 488 -1.75 10.60 2.20
C ASP A 488 -3.02 11.42 2.48
N VAL A 489 -3.05 12.73 2.17
CA VAL A 489 -4.14 13.63 2.55
C VAL A 489 -5.51 13.23 1.98
N ILE A 490 -5.62 13.02 0.65
CA ILE A 490 -6.91 12.69 0.01
C ILE A 490 -7.44 11.34 0.53
N TRP A 491 -6.63 10.28 0.49
CA TRP A 491 -7.13 8.95 0.84
C TRP A 491 -7.24 8.73 2.34
N PHE A 492 -6.39 9.33 3.17
CA PHE A 492 -6.58 9.31 4.62
C PHE A 492 -7.86 10.03 5.03
N SER A 493 -8.21 11.14 4.36
CA SER A 493 -9.51 11.79 4.58
C SER A 493 -10.66 10.84 4.23
N CYS A 494 -10.61 10.15 3.09
CA CYS A 494 -11.60 9.15 2.70
C CYS A 494 -11.69 8.00 3.72
N ILE A 495 -10.56 7.49 4.22
CA ILE A 495 -10.51 6.43 5.23
C ILE A 495 -11.10 6.91 6.56
N GLY A 496 -10.74 8.11 7.01
CA GLY A 496 -11.27 8.70 8.24
C GLY A 496 -12.78 8.90 8.19
N ILE A 497 -13.30 9.48 7.10
CA ILE A 497 -14.75 9.67 6.88
C ILE A 497 -15.47 8.33 6.79
N GLY A 498 -14.93 7.37 6.03
CA GLY A 498 -15.50 6.02 5.93
C GLY A 498 -15.56 5.31 7.28
N MET A 499 -14.54 5.52 8.13
CA MET A 499 -14.52 4.99 9.47
C MET A 499 -15.56 5.64 10.40
N LEU A 500 -15.70 6.96 10.33
CA LEU A 500 -16.75 7.68 11.06
C LEU A 500 -18.13 7.20 10.64
N TYR A 501 -18.37 7.00 9.35
CA TYR A 501 -19.62 6.41 8.85
C TYR A 501 -19.89 5.04 9.48
N LEU A 502 -18.90 4.13 9.48
CA LEU A 502 -19.07 2.80 10.09
C LEU A 502 -19.32 2.86 11.60
N ARG A 503 -18.64 3.75 12.32
CA ARG A 503 -18.76 3.84 13.78
C ARG A 503 -20.04 4.57 14.23
N LEU A 504 -20.47 5.60 13.50
CA LEU A 504 -21.61 6.43 13.89
C LEU A 504 -22.94 5.90 13.36
N TRP A 505 -22.95 5.18 12.23
CA TRP A 505 -24.18 4.65 11.64
C TRP A 505 -24.61 3.34 12.32
N PRO A 506 -25.79 3.28 13.00
CA PRO A 506 -26.21 2.10 13.75
C PRO A 506 -26.37 0.84 12.88
N GLY A 507 -26.78 1.00 11.62
CA GLY A 507 -27.01 -0.11 10.69
C GLY A 507 -25.76 -0.88 10.27
N SER A 508 -24.55 -0.35 10.52
CA SER A 508 -23.30 -1.05 10.17
C SER A 508 -23.02 -2.25 11.09
N ARG A 509 -23.57 -2.20 12.31
CA ARG A 509 -23.23 -3.08 13.45
C ARG A 509 -21.73 -3.21 13.68
N TRP A 510 -20.95 -2.20 13.28
CA TRP A 510 -19.49 -2.25 13.26
C TRP A 510 -18.88 -2.42 14.66
N ARG A 511 -19.54 -1.83 15.68
CA ARG A 511 -19.17 -1.97 17.10
C ARG A 511 -19.04 -3.43 17.55
N PHE A 512 -19.84 -4.34 16.99
CA PHE A 512 -19.83 -5.76 17.39
C PHE A 512 -18.82 -6.60 16.60
N LYS A 513 -18.32 -6.09 15.49
CA LYS A 513 -17.33 -6.76 14.63
C LYS A 513 -15.90 -6.39 15.02
N SER A 514 -15.72 -5.14 15.44
CA SER A 514 -14.41 -4.54 15.68
C SER A 514 -13.75 -5.02 16.98
N PRO A 515 -12.43 -5.33 16.97
CA PRO A 515 -11.68 -5.62 18.19
C PRO A 515 -11.34 -4.35 18.98
N ILE A 516 -11.55 -3.16 18.42
CA ILE A 516 -11.21 -1.88 19.05
C ILE A 516 -12.40 -1.32 19.82
N PRO A 517 -12.22 -0.88 21.09
CA PRO A 517 -13.29 -0.27 21.88
C PRO A 517 -13.98 0.89 21.14
N HIS A 518 -15.30 0.96 21.28
CA HIS A 518 -16.13 1.84 20.46
C HIS A 518 -15.72 3.32 20.51
N MET A 519 -15.53 3.87 21.72
CA MET A 519 -15.14 5.27 21.91
C MET A 519 -13.72 5.54 21.40
N VAL A 520 -12.78 4.60 21.59
CA VAL A 520 -11.42 4.73 21.09
C VAL A 520 -11.42 4.83 19.56
N GLY A 521 -12.21 3.99 18.89
CA GLY A 521 -12.36 4.04 17.44
C GLY A 521 -12.98 5.34 16.92
N ILE A 522 -13.98 5.90 17.62
CA ILE A 522 -14.57 7.19 17.26
C ILE A 522 -13.57 8.32 17.44
N ILE A 523 -12.90 8.41 18.59
CA ILE A 523 -11.93 9.48 18.87
C ILE A 523 -10.80 9.43 17.86
N ALA A 524 -10.24 8.23 17.59
CA ALA A 524 -9.21 8.06 16.58
C ALA A 524 -9.71 8.50 15.19
N ALA A 525 -10.93 8.12 14.79
CA ALA A 525 -11.47 8.50 13.50
C ALA A 525 -11.71 10.02 13.36
N VAL A 526 -12.17 10.69 14.43
CA VAL A 526 -12.33 12.15 14.47
C VAL A 526 -10.99 12.84 14.33
N VAL A 527 -9.99 12.46 15.14
CA VAL A 527 -8.64 13.06 15.09
C VAL A 527 -8.00 12.86 13.72
N PHE A 528 -8.07 11.64 13.19
CA PHE A 528 -7.50 11.30 11.88
C PHE A 528 -8.19 12.08 10.74
N THR A 529 -9.52 12.20 10.79
CA THR A 529 -10.27 12.96 9.77
C THR A 529 -9.97 14.44 9.86
N ALA A 530 -10.04 15.04 11.05
CA ALA A 530 -9.84 16.48 11.23
C ALA A 530 -8.45 16.91 10.77
N THR A 531 -7.41 16.16 11.13
CA THR A 531 -6.03 16.47 10.75
C THR A 531 -5.75 16.34 9.26
N ASN A 532 -6.42 15.41 8.54
CA ASN A 532 -6.23 15.24 7.10
C ASN A 532 -7.17 16.12 6.25
N VAL A 533 -8.34 16.52 6.74
CA VAL A 533 -9.26 17.40 5.98
C VAL A 533 -8.78 18.85 5.94
N VAL A 534 -8.12 19.34 7.00
CA VAL A 534 -7.57 20.71 7.03
C VAL A 534 -6.67 21.01 5.81
N PRO A 535 -5.62 20.21 5.50
CA PRO A 535 -4.75 20.49 4.36
C PRO A 535 -5.44 20.35 2.99
N LEU A 536 -6.58 19.66 2.87
CA LEU A 536 -7.37 19.64 1.63
C LEU A 536 -7.89 21.02 1.22
N ILE A 537 -8.07 21.92 2.19
CA ILE A 537 -8.63 23.25 1.96
C ILE A 537 -7.53 24.31 2.06
N THR A 538 -6.72 24.27 3.12
CA THR A 538 -5.79 25.36 3.43
C THR A 538 -4.71 25.53 2.38
N ILE A 539 -4.29 24.45 1.70
CA ILE A 539 -3.26 24.51 0.64
C ILE A 539 -3.76 25.19 -0.65
N TRP A 540 -5.06 25.50 -0.76
CA TRP A 540 -5.64 26.23 -1.89
C TRP A 540 -5.84 27.72 -1.62
N ILE A 541 -5.61 28.17 -0.39
CA ILE A 541 -5.88 29.54 0.04
C ILE A 541 -4.58 30.32 0.10
N HIS A 542 -4.14 30.82 -1.06
CA HIS A 542 -2.93 31.62 -1.22
C HIS A 542 -3.03 32.98 -0.51
N ASP A 543 -1.91 33.48 -0.02
CA ASP A 543 -1.79 34.81 0.56
C ASP A 543 -1.30 35.82 -0.50
N PRO A 544 -2.12 36.78 -0.95
CA PRO A 544 -1.74 37.75 -1.99
C PRO A 544 -0.51 38.59 -1.64
N ALA A 545 -0.19 38.76 -0.35
CA ALA A 545 0.97 39.51 0.11
C ALA A 545 2.30 38.74 -0.08
N GLN A 546 2.23 37.42 -0.33
CA GLN A 546 3.41 36.56 -0.49
C GLN A 546 3.46 36.04 -1.92
N LYS A 547 4.24 36.71 -2.77
CA LYS A 547 4.34 36.39 -4.19
C LYS A 547 5.07 35.05 -4.47
N TYR A 548 5.73 34.46 -3.46
CA TYR A 548 6.65 33.33 -3.59
C TYR A 548 6.64 32.48 -2.30
N ILE A 549 6.21 31.21 -2.39
CA ILE A 549 5.81 30.45 -1.18
C ILE A 549 6.42 29.04 -1.07
N THR A 550 6.82 28.40 -2.17
CA THR A 550 7.29 27.01 -2.10
C THR A 550 8.80 26.90 -1.82
N HIS A 551 9.21 25.89 -1.06
CA HIS A 551 10.60 25.42 -0.94
C HIS A 551 11.10 24.81 -2.27
N SER A 552 11.11 25.63 -3.31
CA SER A 552 11.34 25.25 -4.70
C SER A 552 12.23 26.24 -5.44
N ASP A 553 12.98 27.08 -4.73
CA ASP A 553 13.76 28.19 -5.30
C ASP A 553 12.92 29.10 -6.22
N ASN A 554 11.61 29.21 -5.97
CA ASN A 554 10.64 29.92 -6.80
C ASN A 554 10.47 29.36 -8.23
N LYS A 555 10.83 28.09 -8.45
CA LYS A 555 10.75 27.44 -9.77
C LYS A 555 9.47 26.64 -9.97
N VAL A 556 8.73 26.36 -8.90
CA VAL A 556 7.47 25.61 -8.95
C VAL A 556 6.36 26.45 -8.31
N ASP A 557 5.28 26.66 -9.08
CA ASP A 557 4.10 27.37 -8.58
C ASP A 557 3.52 26.69 -7.35
N TRP A 558 3.03 27.48 -6.41
CA TRP A 558 2.50 27.01 -5.12
C TRP A 558 1.34 26.03 -5.24
N PHE A 559 0.59 26.06 -6.35
CA PHE A 559 -0.54 25.16 -6.59
C PHE A 559 -0.17 23.89 -7.35
N ALA A 560 1.07 23.76 -7.85
CA ALA A 560 1.42 22.74 -8.84
C ALA A 560 1.29 21.30 -8.29
N GLY A 561 1.72 21.04 -7.05
CA GLY A 561 1.70 19.70 -6.46
C GLY A 561 0.27 19.18 -6.23
N GLN A 562 -0.55 19.97 -5.54
CA GLN A 562 -1.96 19.67 -5.27
C GLN A 562 -2.80 19.66 -6.56
N THR A 563 -2.49 20.49 -7.55
CA THR A 563 -3.15 20.44 -8.87
C THR A 563 -2.81 19.15 -9.60
N THR A 564 -1.53 18.73 -9.59
CA THR A 564 -1.11 17.45 -10.17
C THR A 564 -1.84 16.28 -9.52
N ALA A 565 -1.96 16.31 -8.18
CA ALA A 565 -2.71 15.30 -7.43
C ALA A 565 -4.19 15.24 -7.81
N ILE A 566 -4.90 16.37 -7.82
CA ILE A 566 -6.32 16.42 -8.22
C ILE A 566 -6.50 16.04 -9.69
N ALA A 567 -5.58 16.43 -10.57
CA ALA A 567 -5.63 16.08 -11.99
C ALA A 567 -5.56 14.57 -12.20
N VAL A 568 -4.72 13.84 -11.46
CA VAL A 568 -4.67 12.37 -11.52
C VAL A 568 -5.94 11.73 -10.97
N VAL A 569 -6.49 12.24 -9.86
CA VAL A 569 -7.78 11.75 -9.34
C VAL A 569 -8.92 12.03 -10.33
N GLY A 570 -8.92 13.18 -10.99
CA GLY A 570 -9.85 13.53 -12.06
C GLY A 570 -9.70 12.62 -13.28
N ALA A 571 -8.47 12.34 -13.71
CA ALA A 571 -8.18 11.39 -14.77
C ALA A 571 -8.65 9.97 -14.40
N ALA A 572 -8.51 9.56 -13.13
CA ALA A 572 -9.02 8.30 -12.63
C ALA A 572 -10.56 8.22 -12.69
N PHE A 573 -11.24 9.33 -12.40
CA PHE A 573 -12.69 9.43 -12.56
C PHE A 573 -13.11 9.33 -14.03
N LEU A 574 -12.43 10.04 -14.93
CA LEU A 574 -12.70 9.97 -16.37
C LEU A 574 -12.45 8.55 -16.91
N TYR A 575 -11.39 7.89 -16.44
CA TYR A 575 -11.12 6.49 -16.75
C TYR A 575 -12.27 5.57 -16.29
N TRP A 576 -12.77 5.77 -15.06
CA TRP A 576 -13.92 5.04 -14.55
C TRP A 576 -15.18 5.27 -15.40
N VAL A 577 -15.47 6.51 -15.81
CA VAL A 577 -16.61 6.83 -16.70
C VAL A 577 -16.47 6.09 -18.02
N GLY A 578 -15.28 6.13 -18.65
CA GLY A 578 -15.00 5.40 -19.88
C GLY A 578 -15.15 3.89 -19.72
N PHE A 579 -14.64 3.33 -18.62
CA PHE A 579 -14.78 1.91 -18.29
C PHE A 579 -16.25 1.52 -18.09
N ARG A 580 -17.04 2.30 -17.36
CA ARG A 580 -18.48 2.07 -17.18
C ARG A 580 -19.25 2.15 -18.49
N PHE A 581 -18.89 3.09 -19.38
CA PHE A 581 -19.47 3.17 -20.71
C PHE A 581 -19.17 1.90 -21.53
N TYR A 582 -17.91 1.45 -21.53
CA TYR A 582 -17.50 0.20 -22.17
C TYR A 582 -18.27 -1.02 -21.64
N LEU A 583 -18.40 -1.16 -20.32
CA LEU A 583 -19.18 -2.23 -19.69
C LEU A 583 -20.66 -2.16 -20.08
N ASN A 584 -21.25 -0.97 -20.10
CA ASN A 584 -22.64 -0.79 -20.50
C ASN A 584 -22.86 -1.13 -21.98
N GLN A 585 -21.91 -0.82 -22.85
CA GLN A 585 -21.97 -1.19 -24.27
C GLN A 585 -21.92 -2.72 -24.46
N LYS A 586 -21.04 -3.41 -23.73
CA LYS A 586 -20.96 -4.89 -23.72
C LYS A 586 -22.24 -5.53 -23.17
N ARG A 587 -22.84 -4.93 -22.13
CA ARG A 587 -24.13 -5.36 -21.59
C ARG A 587 -25.27 -5.19 -22.60
N THR A 588 -25.42 -4.00 -23.19
CA THR A 588 -26.54 -3.67 -24.08
C THR A 588 -26.47 -4.38 -25.42
N ARG A 589 -25.26 -4.54 -26.00
CA ARG A 589 -25.09 -5.18 -27.32
C ARG A 589 -24.89 -6.69 -27.26
N GLY A 590 -24.21 -7.18 -26.22
CA GLY A 590 -23.82 -8.58 -26.10
C GLY A 590 -24.54 -9.35 -24.99
N GLY A 591 -25.34 -8.68 -24.15
CA GLY A 591 -25.92 -9.32 -22.97
C GLY A 591 -24.85 -9.80 -21.99
N LEU A 592 -23.67 -9.18 -21.94
CA LEU A 592 -22.55 -9.62 -21.12
C LEU A 592 -22.31 -8.71 -19.91
N VAL A 593 -22.00 -9.29 -18.76
CA VAL A 593 -21.60 -8.62 -17.54
C VAL A 593 -20.17 -9.01 -17.19
N TRP A 594 -19.35 -8.02 -16.86
CA TRP A 594 -18.01 -8.23 -16.36
C TRP A 594 -18.03 -8.64 -14.89
N GLU A 595 -17.39 -9.75 -14.57
CA GLU A 595 -17.26 -10.27 -13.22
C GLU A 595 -15.84 -10.73 -12.93
N VAL A 596 -15.38 -10.41 -11.72
CA VAL A 596 -14.12 -10.90 -11.15
C VAL A 596 -14.47 -11.98 -10.14
N VAL A 597 -14.21 -13.23 -10.49
CA VAL A 597 -14.48 -14.39 -9.63
C VAL A 597 -13.23 -14.71 -8.83
N ARG A 598 -13.37 -14.88 -7.51
CA ARG A 598 -12.28 -15.24 -6.61
C ARG A 598 -12.64 -16.52 -5.86
N THR A 599 -11.78 -17.52 -5.98
CA THR A 599 -11.95 -18.83 -5.34
C THR A 599 -10.77 -19.07 -4.40
N PRO A 600 -10.93 -18.82 -3.08
CA PRO A 600 -9.91 -19.13 -2.10
C PRO A 600 -9.85 -20.64 -1.85
N ILE A 601 -8.63 -21.18 -1.74
CA ILE A 601 -8.38 -22.57 -1.38
C ILE A 601 -7.75 -22.61 0.01
N PHE A 602 -8.25 -23.50 0.85
CA PHE A 602 -7.84 -23.63 2.24
C PHE A 602 -7.20 -24.98 2.52
N TRP A 603 -6.35 -25.00 3.52
CA TRP A 603 -5.75 -26.21 4.05
C TRP A 603 -6.15 -26.39 5.52
N ALA A 604 -6.56 -27.62 5.86
CA ALA A 604 -6.77 -28.05 7.23
C ALA A 604 -5.45 -28.65 7.73
N GLY A 605 -4.84 -28.01 8.74
CA GLY A 605 -3.53 -28.46 9.20
C GLY A 605 -3.53 -29.86 9.79
N SER A 606 -2.67 -30.75 9.30
CA SER A 606 -2.48 -32.09 9.85
C SER A 606 -1.64 -32.03 11.13
N GLY A 607 -2.29 -31.75 12.28
CA GLY A 607 -1.64 -31.77 13.59
C GLY A 607 -2.49 -31.17 14.73
N GLN A 608 -2.96 -32.04 15.63
CA GLN A 608 -3.59 -31.80 16.94
C GLN A 608 -4.07 -30.37 17.30
N GLY A 609 -5.40 -30.20 17.26
CA GLY A 609 -6.12 -29.31 18.15
C GLY A 609 -6.17 -27.82 17.78
N SER A 610 -7.34 -27.38 17.31
CA SER A 610 -7.86 -26.00 17.36
C SER A 610 -7.36 -24.92 16.39
N GLN A 611 -6.47 -25.19 15.43
CA GLN A 611 -6.14 -24.17 14.42
C GLN A 611 -6.97 -24.41 13.15
N GLY A 612 -7.98 -23.57 12.93
CA GLY A 612 -8.92 -23.67 11.80
C GLY A 612 -8.26 -23.53 10.43
N LEU A 613 -9.09 -23.58 9.37
CA LEU A 613 -8.69 -23.49 7.96
C LEU A 613 -7.73 -22.31 7.70
N VAL A 614 -6.59 -22.59 7.05
CA VAL A 614 -5.62 -21.58 6.61
C VAL A 614 -5.71 -21.44 5.10
N GLN A 615 -5.91 -20.22 4.61
CA GLN A 615 -5.91 -19.98 3.16
C GLN A 615 -4.49 -20.16 2.62
N ILE A 616 -4.35 -20.95 1.56
CA ILE A 616 -3.06 -21.28 0.93
C ILE A 616 -2.99 -20.78 -0.52
N TYR A 617 -4.11 -20.77 -1.24
CA TYR A 617 -4.20 -20.20 -2.58
C TYR A 617 -5.42 -19.29 -2.75
N GLU A 618 -5.37 -18.42 -3.75
CA GLU A 618 -6.52 -17.72 -4.30
C GLU A 618 -6.46 -17.81 -5.83
N ILE A 619 -7.48 -18.39 -6.44
CA ILE A 619 -7.65 -18.40 -7.89
C ILE A 619 -8.54 -17.23 -8.28
N ILE A 620 -8.06 -16.40 -9.20
CA ILE A 620 -8.80 -15.21 -9.68
C ILE A 620 -9.04 -15.39 -11.17
N ARG A 621 -10.29 -15.26 -11.60
CA ARG A 621 -10.68 -15.35 -13.01
C ARG A 621 -11.47 -14.13 -13.42
N PHE A 622 -11.16 -13.61 -14.59
CA PHE A 622 -11.91 -12.52 -15.20
C PHE A 622 -12.87 -13.09 -16.24
N LYS A 623 -14.17 -12.97 -16.00
CA LYS A 623 -15.19 -13.62 -16.83
C LYS A 623 -16.23 -12.62 -17.33
N TRP A 624 -16.60 -12.80 -18.60
CA TRP A 624 -17.84 -12.24 -19.13
C TRP A 624 -18.95 -13.26 -18.93
N ARG A 625 -19.92 -12.93 -18.09
CA ARG A 625 -21.11 -13.77 -17.86
C ARG A 625 -22.29 -13.24 -18.66
N ALA A 626 -23.16 -14.11 -19.16
CA ALA A 626 -24.45 -13.68 -19.67
C ALA A 626 -25.25 -12.95 -18.58
N TRP A 627 -25.91 -11.86 -18.95
CA TRP A 627 -26.76 -11.06 -18.08
C TRP A 627 -28.08 -11.79 -17.88
N ALA A 628 -28.36 -12.19 -16.64
CA ALA A 628 -29.69 -12.63 -16.26
C ALA A 628 -30.43 -11.40 -15.74
N GLY A 629 -31.57 -11.05 -16.34
CA GLY A 629 -32.28 -9.77 -16.09
C GLY A 629 -32.59 -9.39 -14.64
N ASN A 630 -32.41 -10.31 -13.68
CA ASN A 630 -32.65 -10.14 -12.24
C ASN A 630 -31.39 -9.81 -11.41
N ASP A 631 -30.20 -9.70 -12.03
CA ASP A 631 -28.92 -9.55 -11.32
C ASP A 631 -28.78 -8.23 -10.52
N GLU A 632 -29.54 -7.18 -10.86
CA GLU A 632 -29.54 -5.92 -10.10
C GLU A 632 -30.44 -5.97 -8.85
N ILE A 633 -31.46 -6.85 -8.81
CA ILE A 633 -32.42 -6.96 -7.70
C ILE A 633 -31.91 -7.88 -6.59
N LEU A 634 -31.21 -8.96 -6.93
CA LEU A 634 -30.71 -9.94 -5.94
C LEU A 634 -29.49 -9.42 -5.16
N ARG A 635 -28.55 -8.72 -5.82
CA ARG A 635 -27.39 -8.13 -5.13
C ARG A 635 -27.69 -6.82 -4.39
N GLY A 636 -28.84 -6.17 -4.68
CA GLY A 636 -29.37 -5.08 -3.85
C GLY A 636 -29.95 -5.57 -2.52
N LYS A 637 -30.42 -6.83 -2.47
CA LYS A 637 -31.01 -7.46 -1.27
C LYS A 637 -29.99 -8.13 -0.33
N ASP A 638 -28.78 -8.44 -0.80
CA ASP A 638 -27.63 -8.71 0.10
C ASP A 638 -27.27 -7.49 1.00
N GLY A 639 -27.95 -6.35 0.78
CA GLY A 639 -27.86 -5.10 1.51
C GLY A 639 -28.92 -4.86 2.60
N ALA A 640 -29.81 -5.81 2.89
CA ALA A 640 -30.71 -5.74 4.04
C ALA A 640 -30.58 -7.01 4.89
N GLU A 641 -30.22 -6.86 6.17
CA GLU A 641 -30.39 -7.95 7.13
C GLU A 641 -31.89 -8.32 7.21
N GLY A 642 -32.20 -9.61 7.01
CA GLY A 642 -33.37 -10.28 7.61
C GLY A 642 -34.11 -11.26 6.68
N PRO A 643 -34.93 -12.18 7.24
CA PRO A 643 -34.75 -13.00 8.44
C PRO A 643 -34.27 -14.42 8.08
N GLN A 644 -33.94 -15.23 9.09
CA GLN A 644 -33.74 -16.68 8.93
C GLN A 644 -34.92 -17.28 8.16
N LEU A 645 -34.65 -17.94 7.04
CA LEU A 645 -35.59 -18.88 6.45
C LEU A 645 -35.29 -20.24 7.06
N ASP A 646 -36.25 -20.70 7.83
CA ASP A 646 -36.36 -22.04 8.39
C ASP A 646 -36.43 -23.04 7.23
N GLU A 647 -35.42 -23.88 7.05
CA GLU A 647 -35.44 -24.96 6.06
C GLU A 647 -36.34 -26.10 6.56
N SER A 648 -37.64 -25.95 6.32
CA SER A 648 -38.59 -27.06 6.33
C SER A 648 -39.53 -26.97 5.13
N SER A 649 -38.98 -27.11 3.92
CA SER A 649 -39.78 -27.58 2.79
C SER A 649 -38.87 -28.13 1.68
N ASN A 650 -38.94 -29.46 1.52
CA ASN A 650 -38.49 -30.22 0.36
C ASN A 650 -38.73 -29.49 -0.97
N MET A 651 -37.77 -29.57 -1.89
CA MET A 651 -38.01 -29.84 -3.32
C MET A 651 -36.71 -30.32 -3.97
N VAL A 652 -36.65 -31.65 -4.11
CA VAL A 652 -35.79 -32.37 -5.05
C VAL A 652 -36.17 -31.93 -6.47
N GLY A 653 -35.19 -31.56 -7.31
CA GLY A 653 -35.46 -31.13 -8.69
C GLY A 653 -34.23 -30.99 -9.57
N ASN A 654 -33.80 -32.12 -10.14
CA ASN A 654 -33.12 -32.33 -11.43
C ASN A 654 -32.11 -31.29 -11.94
N TYR A 655 -30.83 -31.58 -11.68
CA TYR A 655 -29.71 -31.21 -12.56
C TYR A 655 -29.54 -32.30 -13.62
N ASP A 656 -30.22 -32.16 -14.76
CA ASP A 656 -29.79 -32.76 -16.05
C ASP A 656 -30.82 -32.39 -17.13
N GLN A 657 -30.53 -31.34 -17.92
CA GLN A 657 -31.07 -31.11 -19.28
C GLN A 657 -30.58 -29.77 -19.89
N GLY A 658 -29.25 -29.55 -19.86
CA GLY A 658 -28.64 -28.34 -20.41
C GLY A 658 -27.90 -28.49 -21.75
N TYR A 659 -27.80 -29.71 -22.30
CA TYR A 659 -26.84 -29.99 -23.39
C TYR A 659 -27.40 -30.58 -24.69
N GLU A 660 -28.72 -30.64 -24.90
CA GLU A 660 -29.31 -31.23 -26.13
C GLU A 660 -30.28 -30.34 -26.94
N LEU A 661 -30.12 -29.01 -26.89
CA LEU A 661 -30.90 -28.10 -27.75
C LEU A 661 -30.00 -27.21 -28.60
N ARG A 662 -29.24 -27.83 -29.52
CA ARG A 662 -28.60 -27.09 -30.63
C ARG A 662 -28.47 -27.83 -31.96
N ASN A 663 -29.16 -28.95 -32.17
CA ASN A 663 -29.08 -29.71 -33.43
C ASN A 663 -30.44 -30.31 -33.88
N ARG A 664 -31.54 -29.56 -33.76
CA ARG A 664 -32.83 -29.91 -34.38
C ARG A 664 -33.58 -28.68 -34.91
N GLU A 665 -32.92 -27.91 -35.77
CA GLU A 665 -33.60 -26.98 -36.69
C GLU A 665 -32.88 -27.00 -38.05
N ALA A 666 -32.83 -28.19 -38.66
CA ALA A 666 -32.42 -28.35 -40.05
C ALA A 666 -32.96 -29.68 -40.60
N SER A 667 -34.29 -29.83 -40.67
CA SER A 667 -34.94 -30.84 -41.55
C SER A 667 -36.47 -30.75 -41.53
N GLY A 668 -37.04 -30.32 -42.66
CA GLY A 668 -38.40 -30.61 -43.09
C GLY A 668 -39.50 -29.70 -42.51
N VAL A 669 -40.58 -29.34 -43.22
CA VAL A 669 -41.14 -29.76 -44.52
C VAL A 669 -42.15 -28.67 -44.97
N GLN A 670 -42.45 -28.67 -46.28
CA GLN A 670 -43.66 -28.19 -46.99
C GLN A 670 -43.48 -26.87 -47.74
N GLY A 671 -43.82 -26.75 -49.03
CA GLY A 671 -44.57 -27.65 -49.91
C GLY A 671 -44.59 -27.11 -51.35
N SER A 672 -45.01 -27.99 -52.25
CA SER A 672 -45.09 -27.90 -53.71
C SER A 672 -45.90 -26.72 -54.28
N GLY A 673 -45.42 -26.15 -55.39
CA GLY A 673 -46.18 -25.29 -56.30
C GLY A 673 -45.48 -25.15 -57.65
N HIS A 674 -46.23 -25.38 -58.73
CA HIS A 674 -45.81 -25.62 -60.11
C HIS A 674 -45.32 -24.38 -60.92
N LEU A 675 -44.44 -24.66 -61.88
CA LEU A 675 -44.36 -24.17 -63.28
C LEU A 675 -43.81 -22.77 -63.66
N THR A 676 -43.00 -22.84 -64.73
CA THR A 676 -42.73 -21.89 -65.84
C THR A 676 -41.60 -20.83 -65.77
N GLN A 677 -40.56 -21.13 -66.56
CA GLN A 677 -39.81 -20.28 -67.51
C GLN A 677 -39.64 -18.76 -67.23
N GLY A 678 -38.38 -18.29 -67.26
CA GLY A 678 -38.09 -16.87 -67.49
C GLY A 678 -36.63 -16.46 -67.34
N ARG A 679 -35.99 -16.18 -68.47
CA ARG A 679 -34.65 -15.61 -68.70
C ARG A 679 -34.32 -14.28 -67.95
N ARG A 680 -33.00 -14.10 -67.77
CA ARG A 680 -32.16 -12.88 -67.95
C ARG A 680 -31.95 -11.87 -66.79
N HIS A 681 -30.65 -11.68 -66.53
CA HIS A 681 -29.86 -10.45 -66.32
C HIS A 681 -30.34 -9.31 -65.41
N GLY A 682 -29.41 -8.90 -64.54
CA GLY A 682 -29.35 -7.66 -63.80
C GLY A 682 -28.21 -7.74 -62.80
#